data_AF-A0A7J4MLP4-F1
#
_entry.id   AF-A0A7J4MLP4-F1
#
_cell.length_a   1.000
_cell.length_b   1.000
_cell.length_c   1.000
_cell.angle_alpha   90.00
_cell.angle_beta   90.00
_cell.angle_gamma   90.00
#
_symmetry.space_group_name_H-M   'P 1'
#
loop_
_entity.id
_entity.type
_entity.pdbx_description
1 polymer ?
#
loop_
_entity_poly.entity_id
_entity_poly.type
_entity_poly.pdbx_seq_one_letter_code
_entity_poly.pdbx_strand_id
1 'polypeptide(L)'
;MSKTAPILLSVVVLFSALGYIAIDSRSNEDLENLFTCDNGEQISLELQNNGFEDCSDSSDEDVIDHSKHLHADPVLEAILVEIEGDQFVTGNVIHDHPMEVRINWVMQSADGTFSGDNIATDMDGAWTFDIEVEDRSQNISIIFRAHNLPEDTWSDNITIIILADAINGCTDSTANNFNSDATNDDGSCDYDLDDDGVLDSDEVAGCTDDSANNYNSEATDDDGSCEYDQNTNNTGENNAPSCDVGDDLTTDVNEMAYLDASNSADADGDTLQNPSWQIIDRPDNSTAQIVNPSSIVSEFTPDQIGNYTIEFYVDDGEDFCKETLVVTAVITIPEITPYTVSQSLTNGTEMTDITFTSIGGHIVSMEIHPELPEGLLFDNQSGRISGTPSEVIAETMFTVYANNSAGSGTASITLTVIELGYDATDLAQFWLDFFQCQSNEDRPFVDDLTTTNTENHQCEVSITLNETHLIIATNGLPNHDFESTLACSGGGDCSRAQSYTWSIPRSPVNDTNGGHDSTNCPEANGNQECAPDRGAVAVAINGVPIFGPEDGPGGDAVAAEHGAYNEDRQPIELGICHGHAAQGGTYHYHADGNCMHWHPAEGESIENDYDESTIQAVAQNTYDGNHSMVIGVAFDGYPIYGFWGYDSQMNIVEMKSSYELKDGETGYNGIDDYKYTEGLGHLDQCNGHFGPTPDFPQGIYHYHTTMQNGDGDMGFPYFLICYHGEADMSSDAGAGQGGGGGGGG
;
A
#
# COMPACT_ATOMS: atom_id res chain seq x y z
N MET A 1 -40.12 13.60 -4.77
CA MET A 1 -40.63 13.40 -3.39
C MET A 1 -39.51 12.70 -2.63
N SER A 2 -38.62 13.46 -1.98
CA SER A 2 -38.65 13.82 -0.55
C SER A 2 -37.83 12.81 0.27
N LYS A 3 -36.57 13.16 0.64
CA LYS A 3 -36.10 13.54 2.01
C LYS A 3 -36.08 12.34 2.98
N THR A 4 -35.06 12.06 3.82
CA THR A 4 -34.07 12.90 4.51
C THR A 4 -33.19 11.98 5.38
N ALA A 5 -31.92 12.37 5.61
CA ALA A 5 -31.08 11.94 6.73
C ALA A 5 -31.56 12.53 8.07
N PRO A 6 -31.00 12.09 9.21
CA PRO A 6 -30.85 12.97 10.35
C PRO A 6 -29.37 13.12 10.78
N ILE A 7 -28.96 14.38 10.84
CA ILE A 7 -27.83 14.92 11.60
C ILE A 7 -28.29 15.06 13.06
N LEU A 8 -27.39 14.80 14.02
CA LEU A 8 -27.43 15.48 15.31
C LEU A 8 -26.00 15.92 15.71
N LEU A 9 -25.75 17.21 15.58
CA LEU A 9 -24.58 17.94 16.09
C LEU A 9 -25.10 19.00 17.07
N SER A 10 -24.47 19.14 18.24
CA SER A 10 -24.48 20.31 19.14
C SER A 10 -23.42 20.07 20.24
N VAL A 11 -22.15 20.42 20.05
CA VAL A 11 -21.47 21.70 20.37
C VAL A 11 -21.52 22.09 21.85
N VAL A 12 -20.35 22.15 22.51
CA VAL A 12 -19.90 23.30 23.33
C VAL A 12 -18.36 23.41 23.25
N VAL A 13 -17.87 24.44 22.54
CA VAL A 13 -16.54 25.03 22.73
C VAL A 13 -16.67 26.18 23.73
N LEU A 14 -15.76 26.28 24.69
CA LEU A 14 -15.48 27.54 25.39
C LEU A 14 -14.03 27.59 25.87
N PHE A 15 -13.30 28.52 25.25
CA PHE A 15 -11.95 28.99 25.58
C PHE A 15 -11.78 29.38 27.06
N SER A 16 -10.63 29.06 27.65
CA SER A 16 -9.81 30.09 28.33
C SER A 16 -8.38 29.58 28.58
N ALA A 17 -7.42 30.21 27.89
CA ALA A 17 -6.04 30.28 28.33
C ALA A 17 -5.98 31.20 29.55
N LEU A 18 -5.47 30.68 30.68
CA LEU A 18 -4.94 31.49 31.78
C LEU A 18 -3.76 30.73 32.37
N GLY A 19 -2.55 31.13 31.96
CA GLY A 19 -1.35 30.84 32.72
C GLY A 19 -1.46 31.44 34.11
N TYR A 20 -1.15 30.63 35.12
CA TYR A 20 -0.71 31.13 36.41
C TYR A 20 0.44 30.27 36.92
N ILE A 21 1.60 30.92 36.98
CA ILE A 21 2.71 30.63 37.86
C ILE A 21 2.18 30.47 39.29
N ALA A 22 2.47 29.33 39.94
CA ALA A 22 2.53 29.21 41.40
C ALA A 22 3.49 28.07 41.78
N ILE A 23 4.75 28.40 42.07
CA ILE A 23 5.33 28.41 43.42
C ILE A 23 5.82 27.02 43.85
N ASP A 24 7.14 26.88 43.72
CA ASP A 24 7.98 26.00 44.53
C ASP A 24 7.59 26.13 46.01
N SER A 25 7.07 25.05 46.57
CA SER A 25 7.12 24.81 48.00
C SER A 25 7.73 23.45 48.25
N ARG A 26 9.05 23.43 48.39
CA ARG A 26 9.79 22.43 49.18
C ARG A 26 9.02 22.09 50.45
N SER A 27 8.46 20.88 50.51
CA SER A 27 8.31 20.13 51.74
C SER A 27 9.13 18.85 51.60
N ASN A 28 10.19 18.84 52.39
CA ASN A 28 11.25 17.86 52.51
C ASN A 28 10.70 16.55 53.12
N GLU A 29 10.39 15.56 52.29
CA GLU A 29 10.48 14.14 52.65
C GLU A 29 11.10 13.39 51.46
N ASP A 30 12.41 13.57 51.30
CA ASP A 30 13.27 12.74 50.47
C ASP A 30 13.27 11.31 51.04
N LEU A 31 12.51 10.43 50.41
CA LEU A 31 12.88 9.02 50.26
C LEU A 31 13.18 8.85 48.77
N GLU A 32 14.47 8.98 48.46
CA GLU A 32 15.02 8.79 47.13
C GLU A 32 14.64 7.39 46.61
N ASN A 33 13.77 7.34 45.60
CA ASN A 33 13.54 6.14 44.80
C ASN A 33 14.70 6.02 43.81
N LEU A 34 15.82 5.48 44.29
CA LEU A 34 17.01 5.18 43.51
C LEU A 34 17.00 3.71 43.08
N PHE A 35 17.22 3.46 41.80
CA PHE A 35 17.56 2.13 41.27
C PHE A 35 19.07 1.91 41.44
N THR A 36 19.48 0.68 41.77
CA THR A 36 20.90 0.34 41.98
C THR A 36 21.34 -0.60 40.85
N CYS A 37 22.24 -0.13 39.98
CA CYS A 37 22.86 -0.90 38.91
C CYS A 37 23.67 -2.08 39.47
N ASP A 38 24.01 -3.07 38.64
CA ASP A 38 24.77 -4.27 39.04
C ASP A 38 26.19 -3.97 39.58
N ASN A 39 26.79 -2.85 39.17
CA ASN A 39 28.06 -2.35 39.71
C ASN A 39 27.91 -1.51 41.00
N GLY A 40 26.68 -1.25 41.45
CA GLY A 40 26.35 -0.48 42.65
C GLY A 40 26.20 1.03 42.43
N GLU A 41 26.20 1.52 41.19
CA GLU A 41 25.81 2.91 40.87
C GLU A 41 24.32 3.14 41.13
N GLN A 42 23.94 4.34 41.58
CA GLN A 42 22.55 4.68 41.91
C GLN A 42 22.02 5.76 40.98
N ILE A 43 20.93 5.45 40.27
CA ILE A 43 20.29 6.36 39.29
C ILE A 43 18.81 6.58 39.63
N SER A 44 18.22 7.65 39.06
CA SER A 44 16.81 8.02 39.27
C SER A 44 15.87 7.05 38.56
N LEU A 45 14.74 6.68 39.19
CA LEU A 45 13.73 5.79 38.62
C LEU A 45 13.09 6.30 37.31
N GLU A 46 13.17 7.61 37.03
CA GLU A 46 12.67 8.20 35.77
C GLU A 46 13.56 7.86 34.56
N LEU A 47 14.79 7.40 34.79
CA LEU A 47 15.73 6.94 33.75
C LEU A 47 15.58 5.44 33.46
N GLN A 48 14.55 4.78 34.02
CA GLN A 48 14.31 3.34 33.88
C GLN A 48 13.36 2.99 32.72
N ASN A 49 12.79 3.97 32.00
CA ASN A 49 11.68 3.72 31.07
C ASN A 49 11.94 4.21 29.64
N ASN A 50 12.78 3.47 28.91
CA ASN A 50 12.88 3.49 27.44
C ASN A 50 13.56 2.22 26.85
N GLY A 51 13.56 1.09 27.57
CA GLY A 51 14.10 -0.17 27.04
C GLY A 51 15.63 -0.32 27.03
N PHE A 52 16.39 0.64 27.55
CA PHE A 52 17.83 0.52 27.78
C PHE A 52 18.17 0.94 29.21
N GLU A 53 18.95 0.14 29.96
CA GLU A 53 19.50 0.61 31.23
C GLU A 53 20.64 1.61 30.96
N ASP A 54 20.48 2.86 31.39
CA ASP A 54 21.48 3.94 31.31
C ASP A 54 22.69 3.74 32.26
N CYS A 55 22.92 2.53 32.76
CA CYS A 55 24.04 2.20 33.63
C CYS A 55 25.36 2.25 32.84
N SER A 56 26.38 2.89 33.42
CA SER A 56 27.63 3.23 32.73
C SER A 56 28.52 2.06 32.30
N ASP A 57 28.14 0.82 32.59
CA ASP A 57 28.94 -0.38 32.32
C ASP A 57 28.28 -1.45 31.45
N SER A 58 27.11 -1.18 30.85
CA SER A 58 26.40 -1.99 29.86
C SER A 58 27.05 -3.36 29.59
N SER A 59 26.82 -4.33 30.47
CA SER A 59 27.34 -5.70 30.36
C SER A 59 26.22 -6.72 30.25
N ASP A 60 25.17 -6.40 29.47
CA ASP A 60 24.44 -7.43 28.75
C ASP A 60 25.17 -7.68 27.42
N GLU A 61 25.62 -8.91 27.22
CA GLU A 61 26.10 -9.42 25.93
C GLU A 61 24.95 -9.78 24.97
N ASP A 62 23.78 -9.16 25.13
CA ASP A 62 22.66 -9.20 24.17
C ASP A 62 22.57 -7.92 23.33
N VAL A 63 23.60 -7.08 23.34
CA VAL A 63 23.79 -6.09 22.29
C VAL A 63 24.34 -6.84 21.09
N ILE A 64 23.48 -7.09 20.10
CA ILE A 64 23.93 -7.37 18.73
C ILE A 64 25.04 -6.37 18.46
N ASP A 65 26.25 -6.86 18.22
CA ASP A 65 27.37 -6.00 17.84
C ASP A 65 27.06 -5.48 16.43
N HIS A 66 26.32 -4.37 16.36
CA HIS A 66 25.89 -3.71 15.12
C HIS A 66 27.10 -3.26 14.28
N SER A 67 28.33 -3.31 14.82
CA SER A 67 29.56 -3.14 14.02
C SER A 67 29.94 -4.36 13.18
N LYS A 68 29.20 -5.49 13.28
CA LYS A 68 29.48 -6.77 12.59
C LYS A 68 28.48 -7.17 11.51
N HIS A 69 27.39 -6.42 11.31
CA HIS A 69 26.49 -6.56 10.17
C HIS A 69 26.05 -5.18 9.66
N LEU A 70 25.81 -5.08 8.36
CA LEU A 70 25.40 -3.85 7.68
C LEU A 70 23.88 -3.81 7.65
N HIS A 71 23.27 -2.80 8.25
CA HIS A 71 21.89 -2.45 7.93
C HIS A 71 21.90 -1.53 6.69
N ALA A 72 20.80 -1.59 5.93
CA ALA A 72 20.62 -0.66 4.83
C ALA A 72 20.44 0.77 5.37
N ASP A 73 20.88 1.78 4.63
CA ASP A 73 20.57 3.17 5.00
C ASP A 73 19.04 3.32 5.12
N PRO A 74 18.52 4.01 6.16
CA PRO A 74 17.09 4.16 6.34
C PRO A 74 16.49 4.88 5.13
N VAL A 75 15.42 4.33 4.57
CA VAL A 75 14.69 4.96 3.47
C VAL A 75 13.56 5.77 4.07
N LEU A 76 13.62 7.07 3.86
CA LEU A 76 12.58 7.99 4.29
C LEU A 76 11.54 8.12 3.20
N GLU A 77 10.27 8.10 3.55
CA GLU A 77 9.14 8.48 2.70
C GLU A 77 8.34 9.58 3.42
N ALA A 78 7.81 10.54 2.66
CA ALA A 78 6.94 11.58 3.21
C ALA A 78 5.96 12.07 2.16
N ILE A 79 4.73 12.34 2.58
CA ILE A 79 3.69 12.97 1.77
C ILE A 79 3.09 14.17 2.51
N LEU A 80 2.72 15.19 1.74
CA LEU A 80 1.91 16.29 2.26
C LEU A 80 0.44 15.86 2.23
N VAL A 81 -0.24 15.97 3.36
CA VAL A 81 -1.66 15.62 3.50
C VAL A 81 -2.43 16.86 3.92
N GLU A 82 -3.60 17.04 3.31
CA GLU A 82 -4.54 18.12 3.60
C GLU A 82 -5.91 17.53 3.97
N ILE A 83 -6.36 17.77 5.19
CA ILE A 83 -7.65 17.31 5.71
C ILE A 83 -8.36 18.49 6.36
N GLU A 84 -9.58 18.79 5.89
CA GLU A 84 -10.43 19.87 6.43
C GLU A 84 -9.79 21.27 6.47
N GLY A 85 -8.75 21.51 5.65
CA GLY A 85 -8.02 22.78 5.58
C GLY A 85 -6.76 22.84 6.45
N ASP A 86 -6.50 21.81 7.26
CA ASP A 86 -5.25 21.65 7.99
C ASP A 86 -4.24 20.83 7.16
N GLN A 87 -3.00 21.31 7.08
CA GLN A 87 -1.90 20.66 6.38
C GLN A 87 -0.87 20.12 7.35
N PHE A 88 -0.52 18.85 7.19
CA PHE A 88 0.56 18.19 7.92
C PHE A 88 1.34 17.27 6.98
N VAL A 89 2.58 16.98 7.32
CA VAL A 89 3.38 15.98 6.61
C VAL A 89 3.27 14.69 7.39
N THR A 90 2.94 13.60 6.71
CA THR A 90 3.04 12.25 7.27
C THR A 90 3.97 11.44 6.41
N GLY A 91 4.72 10.54 7.00
CA GLY A 91 5.67 9.73 6.27
C GLY A 91 5.89 8.37 6.92
N ASN A 92 6.74 7.58 6.29
CA ASN A 92 7.21 6.33 6.82
C ASN A 92 8.74 6.28 6.76
N VAL A 93 9.34 5.44 7.60
CA VAL A 93 10.75 5.08 7.53
C VAL A 93 10.82 3.58 7.32
N ILE A 94 11.37 3.18 6.18
CA ILE A 94 11.66 1.79 5.90
C ILE A 94 13.10 1.54 6.36
N HIS A 95 13.22 0.81 7.45
CA HIS A 95 14.49 0.40 8.05
C HIS A 95 14.23 -0.86 8.88
N ASP A 96 15.24 -1.71 9.08
CA ASP A 96 15.10 -2.96 9.85
C ASP A 96 14.64 -2.69 11.30
N HIS A 97 14.92 -1.49 11.81
CA HIS A 97 14.50 -1.01 13.13
C HIS A 97 13.99 0.43 13.04
N PRO A 98 12.74 0.67 12.59
CA PRO A 98 12.23 2.01 12.32
C PRO A 98 12.24 2.90 13.57
N MET A 99 11.89 2.33 14.73
CA MET A 99 11.85 3.01 16.03
C MET A 99 13.20 3.54 16.56
N GLU A 100 14.32 3.06 15.99
CA GLU A 100 15.67 3.54 16.30
C GLU A 100 16.13 4.65 15.34
N VAL A 101 15.31 4.96 14.34
CA VAL A 101 15.51 6.07 13.42
C VAL A 101 14.85 7.34 13.98
N ARG A 102 15.50 8.48 13.75
CA ARG A 102 15.00 9.81 14.11
C ARG A 102 14.85 10.64 12.86
N ILE A 103 13.73 11.35 12.72
CA ILE A 103 13.60 12.33 11.64
C ILE A 103 14.07 13.68 12.13
N ASN A 104 15.07 14.20 11.43
CA ASN A 104 15.55 15.56 11.56
C ASN A 104 14.96 16.39 10.43
N TRP A 105 14.62 17.64 10.73
CA TRP A 105 13.98 18.50 9.75
C TRP A 105 14.49 19.94 9.82
N VAL A 106 14.46 20.60 8.67
CA VAL A 106 14.73 22.02 8.52
C VAL A 106 13.62 22.63 7.69
N MET A 107 12.88 23.56 8.27
CA MET A 107 11.83 24.32 7.60
C MET A 107 12.33 25.75 7.32
N GLN A 108 12.14 26.21 6.09
CA GLN A 108 12.33 27.60 5.69
C GLN A 108 10.98 28.17 5.27
N SER A 109 10.56 29.25 5.93
CA SER A 109 9.33 30.00 5.62
C SER A 109 9.59 31.51 5.70
N ALA A 110 8.56 32.32 5.43
CA ALA A 110 8.64 33.78 5.59
C ALA A 110 8.91 34.19 7.05
N ASP A 111 8.43 33.40 8.02
CA ASP A 111 8.68 33.58 9.46
C ASP A 111 10.14 33.33 9.86
N GLY A 112 10.92 32.65 9.01
CA GLY A 112 12.34 32.39 9.22
C GLY A 112 12.74 30.94 8.94
N THR A 113 13.90 30.55 9.48
CA THR A 113 14.39 29.16 9.41
C THR A 113 14.24 28.49 10.76
N PHE A 114 13.54 27.37 10.77
CA PHE A 114 13.31 26.52 11.94
C PHE A 114 13.93 25.15 11.67
N SER A 115 14.41 24.51 12.72
CA SER A 115 14.93 23.15 12.64
C SER A 115 14.61 22.42 13.92
N GLY A 116 14.33 21.13 13.80
CA GLY A 116 14.09 20.25 14.92
C GLY A 116 14.66 18.88 14.65
N ASP A 117 14.98 18.19 15.73
CA ASP A 117 15.57 16.86 15.70
C ASP A 117 14.65 15.93 16.51
N ASN A 118 14.61 14.64 16.15
CA ASN A 118 13.92 13.58 16.88
C ASN A 118 12.38 13.58 16.81
N ILE A 119 11.80 13.73 15.62
CA ILE A 119 10.44 13.19 15.44
C ILE A 119 10.56 11.67 15.58
N ALA A 120 9.86 11.12 16.57
CA ALA A 120 9.80 9.69 16.79
C ALA A 120 8.93 9.07 15.70
N THR A 121 9.40 7.97 15.11
CA THR A 121 8.52 7.09 14.36
C THR A 121 7.75 6.21 15.34
N ASP A 122 6.57 5.76 14.95
CA ASP A 122 5.92 4.64 15.61
C ASP A 122 6.59 3.31 15.23
N MET A 123 5.97 2.20 15.64
CA MET A 123 6.52 0.84 15.45
C MET A 123 6.57 0.45 13.97
N ASP A 124 5.64 0.94 13.16
CA ASP A 124 5.58 0.67 11.72
C ASP A 124 6.48 1.61 10.90
N GLY A 125 7.21 2.51 11.59
CA GLY A 125 8.07 3.53 10.98
C GLY A 125 7.34 4.84 10.64
N ALA A 126 6.04 4.93 10.90
CA ALA A 126 5.25 6.08 10.53
C ALA A 126 5.51 7.28 11.45
N TRP A 127 5.47 8.47 10.87
CA TRP A 127 5.71 9.71 11.60
C TRP A 127 4.85 10.83 11.03
N THR A 128 4.54 11.80 11.88
CA THR A 128 3.78 12.98 11.52
C THR A 128 4.51 14.25 11.93
N PHE A 129 4.34 15.30 11.13
CA PHE A 129 4.92 16.61 11.33
C PHE A 129 3.87 17.68 11.06
N ASP A 130 3.49 18.39 12.12
CA ASP A 130 2.57 19.51 12.05
C ASP A 130 3.28 20.76 11.52
N ILE A 131 2.64 21.44 10.56
CA ILE A 131 3.22 22.62 9.92
C ILE A 131 2.67 23.88 10.61
N GLU A 132 3.40 24.38 11.60
CA GLU A 132 3.07 25.63 12.30
C GLU A 132 3.79 26.82 11.65
N VAL A 133 3.13 27.50 10.71
CA VAL A 133 3.63 28.73 10.07
C VAL A 133 2.52 29.80 10.09
N GLU A 134 2.83 30.99 10.61
CA GLU A 134 1.88 32.11 10.70
C GLU A 134 1.87 32.94 9.40
N ASP A 135 3.04 33.14 8.78
CA ASP A 135 3.19 33.86 7.51
C ASP A 135 3.47 32.90 6.33
N ARG A 136 2.43 32.65 5.52
CA ARG A 136 2.48 31.80 4.32
C ARG A 136 2.68 32.58 3.01
N SER A 137 3.16 33.83 3.07
CA SER A 137 3.37 34.68 1.88
C SER A 137 4.52 34.26 0.97
N GLN A 138 5.35 33.30 1.39
CA GLN A 138 6.43 32.71 0.59
C GLN A 138 6.36 31.18 0.67
N ASN A 139 6.96 30.51 -0.33
CA ASN A 139 7.02 29.06 -0.35
C ASN A 139 7.69 28.55 0.93
N ILE A 140 7.06 27.57 1.56
CA ILE A 140 7.61 26.87 2.71
C ILE A 140 8.36 25.65 2.18
N SER A 141 9.66 25.56 2.47
CA SER A 141 10.48 24.40 2.12
C SER A 141 10.83 23.65 3.39
N ILE A 142 10.38 22.41 3.52
CA ILE A 142 10.69 21.53 4.64
C ILE A 142 11.55 20.39 4.14
N ILE A 143 12.76 20.29 4.67
CA ILE A 143 13.69 19.22 4.36
C ILE A 143 13.68 18.24 5.53
N PHE A 144 13.40 16.97 5.27
CA PHE A 144 13.47 15.89 6.23
C PHE A 144 14.65 14.98 5.91
N ARG A 145 15.23 14.39 6.96
CA ARG A 145 16.29 13.40 6.86
C ARG A 145 16.20 12.42 8.02
N ALA A 146 16.22 11.13 7.72
CA ALA A 146 16.23 10.08 8.71
C ALA A 146 17.66 9.82 9.18
N HIS A 147 17.85 9.66 10.48
CA HIS A 147 19.13 9.38 11.13
C HIS A 147 19.00 8.09 11.92
N ASN A 148 19.79 7.08 11.54
CA ASN A 148 19.86 5.80 12.23
C ASN A 148 20.86 5.92 13.40
N LEU A 149 20.36 5.83 14.63
CA LEU A 149 21.17 6.07 15.84
C LEU A 149 22.18 4.97 16.24
N PRO A 150 21.98 3.68 15.92
CA PRO A 150 22.97 2.61 16.17
C PRO A 150 24.23 2.71 15.30
N GLU A 151 24.10 3.17 14.04
CA GLU A 151 25.18 3.13 13.04
C GLU A 151 25.64 4.52 12.55
N ASP A 152 24.93 5.59 12.92
CA ASP A 152 25.17 6.96 12.45
C ASP A 152 25.07 7.11 10.91
N THR A 153 24.20 6.32 10.29
CA THR A 153 23.85 6.39 8.86
C THR A 153 22.63 7.30 8.64
N TRP A 154 22.50 7.83 7.43
CA TRP A 154 21.53 8.87 7.13
C TRP A 154 20.83 8.62 5.81
N SER A 155 19.53 8.84 5.75
CA SER A 155 18.78 8.83 4.50
C SER A 155 19.22 9.97 3.58
N ASP A 156 18.77 9.88 2.33
CA ASP A 156 18.70 11.04 1.45
C ASP A 156 17.69 12.08 1.98
N ASN A 157 17.88 13.33 1.56
CA ASN A 157 16.98 14.41 1.94
C ASN A 157 15.67 14.32 1.16
N ILE A 158 14.54 14.30 1.86
CA ILE A 158 13.24 14.57 1.26
C ILE A 158 12.93 16.05 1.43
N THR A 159 12.53 16.71 0.34
CA THR A 159 12.10 18.11 0.39
C THR A 159 10.62 18.20 0.04
N ILE A 160 9.82 18.64 0.99
CA ILE A 160 8.43 19.01 0.78
C ILE A 160 8.37 20.52 0.55
N ILE A 161 7.81 20.94 -0.58
CA ILE A 161 7.59 22.35 -0.92
C ILE A 161 6.11 22.62 -0.86
N ILE A 162 5.70 23.49 0.06
CA ILE A 162 4.36 24.05 0.11
C ILE A 162 4.44 25.40 -0.57
N LEU A 163 3.64 25.58 -1.61
CA LEU A 163 3.59 26.84 -2.32
C LEU A 163 3.00 27.92 -1.41
N ALA A 164 3.47 29.16 -1.58
CA ALA A 164 2.91 30.32 -0.90
C ALA A 164 1.39 30.37 -1.09
N ASP A 165 0.68 30.80 -0.07
CA ASP A 165 -0.76 31.01 -0.19
C ASP A 165 -1.03 32.03 -1.30
N ALA A 166 -2.03 31.71 -2.11
CA ALA A 166 -2.53 32.64 -3.11
C ALA A 166 -3.13 33.85 -2.41
N ILE A 167 -2.53 35.03 -2.61
CA ILE A 167 -3.12 36.28 -2.15
C ILE A 167 -4.23 36.60 -3.15
N ASN A 168 -5.45 36.25 -2.76
CA ASN A 168 -6.66 36.50 -3.54
C ASN A 168 -6.97 38.00 -3.54
N GLY A 169 -7.18 38.55 -4.73
CA GLY A 169 -7.58 39.92 -4.96
C GLY A 169 -7.34 40.29 -6.41
N CYS A 170 -7.76 41.48 -6.81
CA CYS A 170 -7.61 41.89 -8.19
C CYS A 170 -6.13 41.99 -8.62
N THR A 171 -5.72 41.20 -9.61
CA THR A 171 -4.35 41.21 -10.14
C THR A 171 -4.16 42.16 -11.32
N ASP A 172 -5.24 42.75 -11.84
CA ASP A 172 -5.16 43.72 -12.92
C ASP A 172 -4.83 45.12 -12.40
N SER A 173 -3.68 45.64 -12.82
CA SER A 173 -3.20 46.98 -12.46
C SER A 173 -4.10 48.14 -12.91
N THR A 174 -5.07 47.89 -13.81
CA THR A 174 -6.02 48.91 -14.27
C THR A 174 -7.34 48.92 -13.50
N ALA A 175 -7.57 47.95 -12.61
CA ALA A 175 -8.75 47.94 -11.75
C ALA A 175 -8.63 48.92 -10.59
N ASN A 176 -9.77 49.45 -10.13
CA ASN A 176 -9.85 50.39 -9.02
C ASN A 176 -9.42 49.78 -7.69
N ASN A 177 -9.65 48.48 -7.52
CA ASN A 177 -9.27 47.71 -6.35
C ASN A 177 -8.05 46.80 -6.60
N PHE A 178 -7.20 47.15 -7.58
CA PHE A 178 -5.94 46.45 -7.83
C PHE A 178 -5.16 46.26 -6.54
N ASN A 179 -4.81 45.00 -6.28
CA ASN A 179 -3.95 44.64 -5.17
C ASN A 179 -2.59 44.20 -5.74
N SER A 180 -1.57 45.05 -5.56
CA SER A 180 -0.22 44.75 -6.03
C SER A 180 0.43 43.54 -5.38
N ASP A 181 -0.12 43.09 -4.24
CA ASP A 181 0.35 41.91 -3.52
C ASP A 181 -0.47 40.67 -3.91
N ALA A 182 -1.53 40.79 -4.71
CA ALA A 182 -2.32 39.66 -5.16
C ALA A 182 -1.55 38.77 -6.16
N THR A 183 -1.58 37.47 -5.92
CA THR A 183 -0.91 36.45 -6.75
C THR A 183 -1.92 35.57 -7.49
N ASN A 184 -3.21 35.70 -7.18
CA ASN A 184 -4.31 35.00 -7.83
C ASN A 184 -5.52 35.92 -7.93
N ASP A 185 -6.09 36.03 -9.13
CA ASP A 185 -7.30 36.82 -9.37
C ASP A 185 -8.54 36.06 -8.87
N ASP A 186 -9.20 36.61 -7.86
CA ASP A 186 -10.42 36.02 -7.29
C ASP A 186 -11.69 36.53 -7.98
N GLY A 187 -11.55 37.25 -9.10
CA GLY A 187 -12.65 37.85 -9.83
C GLY A 187 -13.29 39.03 -9.10
N SER A 188 -12.62 39.55 -8.06
CA SER A 188 -13.07 40.76 -7.37
C SER A 188 -12.70 42.05 -8.09
N CYS A 189 -11.92 41.99 -9.19
CA CYS A 189 -11.53 43.16 -9.98
C CYS A 189 -12.72 44.05 -10.29
N ASP A 190 -12.68 45.23 -9.69
CA ASP A 190 -13.68 46.26 -9.81
C ASP A 190 -13.14 47.35 -10.74
N TYR A 191 -13.84 47.55 -11.85
CA TYR A 191 -13.51 48.55 -12.84
C TYR A 191 -14.58 49.64 -12.92
N ASP A 192 -15.58 49.65 -12.02
CA ASP A 192 -16.74 50.56 -12.00
C ASP A 192 -16.92 51.10 -10.56
N LEU A 193 -16.35 52.28 -10.30
CA LEU A 193 -16.19 52.82 -8.95
C LEU A 193 -17.52 53.19 -8.26
N ASP A 194 -18.57 53.50 -9.02
CA ASP A 194 -19.86 53.93 -8.47
C ASP A 194 -21.02 52.93 -8.66
N ASP A 195 -20.72 51.74 -9.20
CA ASP A 195 -21.60 50.59 -9.41
C ASP A 195 -22.81 50.90 -10.31
N ASP A 196 -22.66 51.84 -11.27
CA ASP A 196 -23.75 52.22 -12.18
C ASP A 196 -23.91 51.30 -13.40
N GLY A 197 -22.93 50.40 -13.61
CA GLY A 197 -22.89 49.40 -14.66
C GLY A 197 -21.97 49.75 -15.83
N VAL A 198 -21.16 50.80 -15.72
CA VAL A 198 -20.17 51.23 -16.73
C VAL A 198 -18.78 51.34 -16.10
N LEU A 199 -17.75 50.84 -16.80
CA LEU A 199 -16.39 50.83 -16.27
C LEU A 199 -15.75 52.23 -16.34
N ASP A 200 -14.95 52.63 -15.34
CA ASP A 200 -14.21 53.89 -15.22
C ASP A 200 -13.34 54.22 -16.45
N SER A 201 -12.81 53.21 -17.14
CA SER A 201 -12.04 53.42 -18.38
C SER A 201 -12.91 53.81 -19.57
N ASP A 202 -14.17 53.38 -19.53
CA ASP A 202 -15.21 53.65 -20.52
C ASP A 202 -16.13 54.78 -20.06
N GLU A 203 -15.91 55.33 -18.87
CA GLU A 203 -16.64 56.48 -18.36
C GLU A 203 -16.38 57.72 -19.20
N VAL A 204 -17.46 58.25 -19.76
CA VAL A 204 -17.40 59.49 -20.52
C VAL A 204 -17.86 60.63 -19.62
N ALA A 205 -16.90 61.37 -19.05
CA ALA A 205 -17.19 62.55 -18.24
C ALA A 205 -18.10 63.56 -19.00
N GLY A 206 -19.28 63.86 -18.46
CA GLY A 206 -20.25 64.78 -19.06
C GLY A 206 -21.57 64.85 -18.29
N CYS A 207 -22.52 65.67 -18.72
CA CYS A 207 -23.81 65.78 -18.02
C CYS A 207 -24.67 64.50 -18.13
N THR A 208 -24.99 63.85 -17.01
CA THR A 208 -25.82 62.61 -16.96
C THR A 208 -27.32 62.85 -16.71
N ASP A 209 -27.75 64.11 -16.51
CA ASP A 209 -29.17 64.47 -16.35
C ASP A 209 -29.88 64.57 -17.71
N ASP A 210 -30.75 63.59 -18.03
CA ASP A 210 -31.50 63.46 -19.27
C ASP A 210 -32.39 64.67 -19.64
N SER A 211 -32.61 65.58 -18.68
CA SER A 211 -33.39 66.79 -18.89
C SER A 211 -32.56 67.98 -19.41
N ALA A 212 -31.22 67.85 -19.49
CA ALA A 212 -30.25 68.86 -19.95
C ALA A 212 -30.09 68.96 -21.48
N ASN A 213 -29.76 70.14 -22.00
CA ASN A 213 -29.39 70.44 -23.39
C ASN A 213 -28.11 69.80 -23.88
N ASN A 214 -27.12 69.74 -23.00
CA ASN A 214 -25.86 69.08 -23.24
C ASN A 214 -25.82 67.80 -22.40
N TYR A 215 -27.00 67.26 -22.05
CA TYR A 215 -27.11 65.88 -21.61
C TYR A 215 -26.39 65.02 -22.62
N ASN A 216 -25.46 64.23 -22.12
CA ASN A 216 -24.71 63.28 -22.90
C ASN A 216 -25.21 61.89 -22.47
N SER A 217 -25.93 61.19 -23.33
CA SER A 217 -26.40 59.84 -23.03
C SER A 217 -25.29 58.81 -22.98
N GLU A 218 -24.13 59.14 -23.57
CA GLU A 218 -22.89 58.37 -23.40
C GLU A 218 -22.15 58.79 -22.13
N ALA A 219 -22.54 59.90 -21.48
CA ALA A 219 -21.96 60.23 -20.19
C ALA A 219 -22.52 59.31 -19.13
N THR A 220 -21.58 58.64 -18.48
CA THR A 220 -21.82 57.67 -17.44
C THR A 220 -21.28 58.21 -16.11
N ASP A 221 -20.41 59.23 -16.13
CA ASP A 221 -19.99 60.00 -14.95
C ASP A 221 -20.32 61.51 -15.08
N ASP A 222 -21.00 62.09 -14.07
CA ASP A 222 -21.42 63.50 -14.06
C ASP A 222 -20.28 64.45 -13.67
N ASP A 223 -19.68 65.05 -14.70
CA ASP A 223 -18.59 66.02 -14.53
C ASP A 223 -19.05 67.41 -14.06
N GLY A 224 -20.36 67.60 -13.85
CA GLY A 224 -20.98 68.85 -13.40
C GLY A 224 -21.22 69.89 -14.51
N SER A 225 -21.22 69.48 -15.79
CA SER A 225 -21.32 70.37 -16.95
C SER A 225 -22.72 70.67 -17.49
N CYS A 226 -23.82 70.15 -16.90
CA CYS A 226 -25.19 70.28 -17.41
C CYS A 226 -25.70 71.74 -17.70
N GLU A 227 -26.19 71.98 -18.92
CA GLU A 227 -26.82 73.17 -19.52
C GLU A 227 -28.21 72.80 -20.08
N TYR A 228 -29.20 73.69 -20.28
CA TYR A 228 -30.60 73.35 -20.65
C TYR A 228 -31.25 74.38 -21.63
N ASP A 229 -32.21 73.95 -22.51
CA ASP A 229 -32.97 74.61 -23.64
C ASP A 229 -32.78 74.29 -25.21
N GLN A 230 -33.76 73.57 -25.82
CA GLN A 230 -34.46 73.71 -27.18
C GLN A 230 -34.17 72.79 -28.43
N ASN A 231 -35.07 71.78 -28.65
CA ASN A 231 -35.80 71.32 -29.88
C ASN A 231 -35.16 70.60 -31.14
N THR A 232 -35.70 69.37 -31.41
CA THR A 232 -36.26 68.74 -32.67
C THR A 232 -35.46 67.94 -33.74
N ASN A 233 -35.90 66.67 -33.96
CA ASN A 233 -36.32 65.96 -35.23
C ASN A 233 -35.49 64.80 -35.86
N ASN A 234 -36.20 63.66 -36.03
CA ASN A 234 -35.86 62.41 -36.73
C ASN A 234 -36.12 62.51 -38.27
N THR A 235 -35.15 62.08 -39.08
CA THR A 235 -35.24 61.93 -40.55
C THR A 235 -34.75 60.53 -40.92
N GLY A 236 -35.60 59.68 -41.52
CA GLY A 236 -35.27 58.30 -41.88
C GLY A 236 -34.19 58.15 -42.96
N GLU A 237 -32.93 58.23 -42.54
CA GLU A 237 -31.74 57.81 -43.27
C GLU A 237 -31.28 56.44 -42.72
N ASN A 238 -30.79 55.56 -43.60
CA ASN A 238 -30.24 54.24 -43.26
C ASN A 238 -28.92 54.40 -42.50
N ASN A 239 -28.69 53.60 -41.48
CA ASN A 239 -27.42 53.47 -40.78
C ASN A 239 -26.72 52.19 -41.26
N ALA A 240 -25.39 52.24 -41.41
CA ALA A 240 -24.63 51.04 -41.76
C ALA A 240 -24.63 50.05 -40.59
N PRO A 241 -24.55 48.73 -40.86
CA PRO A 241 -24.45 47.73 -39.81
C PRO A 241 -23.15 47.87 -39.02
N SER A 242 -23.11 47.33 -37.79
CA SER A 242 -21.93 47.23 -36.94
C SER A 242 -21.39 45.80 -36.96
N CYS A 243 -20.09 45.66 -37.26
CA CYS A 243 -19.39 44.38 -37.25
C CYS A 243 -18.72 44.20 -35.89
N ASP A 244 -19.11 43.17 -35.15
CA ASP A 244 -18.42 42.72 -33.93
C ASP A 244 -17.84 41.35 -34.22
N VAL A 245 -16.51 41.23 -34.16
CA VAL A 245 -15.76 40.00 -34.42
C VAL A 245 -15.06 39.46 -33.15
N GLY A 246 -15.35 40.05 -31.99
CA GLY A 246 -14.65 39.79 -30.74
C GLY A 246 -13.21 40.31 -30.69
N ASP A 247 -12.48 39.92 -29.64
CA ASP A 247 -11.09 40.29 -29.42
C ASP A 247 -10.10 39.48 -30.28
N ASP A 248 -8.85 39.95 -30.35
CA ASP A 248 -7.74 39.20 -30.92
C ASP A 248 -7.56 37.85 -30.22
N LEU A 249 -7.29 36.79 -31.00
CA LEU A 249 -7.20 35.42 -30.51
C LEU A 249 -5.75 34.96 -30.41
N THR A 250 -5.44 34.10 -29.45
CA THR A 250 -4.18 33.34 -29.39
C THR A 250 -4.49 31.85 -29.37
N THR A 251 -3.81 31.06 -30.21
CA THR A 251 -4.01 29.60 -30.31
C THR A 251 -2.70 28.92 -30.70
N ASP A 252 -2.57 27.62 -30.42
CA ASP A 252 -1.41 26.87 -30.88
C ASP A 252 -1.45 26.57 -32.39
N VAL A 253 -0.28 26.45 -33.01
CA VAL A 253 -0.19 26.03 -34.41
C VAL A 253 -0.82 24.64 -34.59
N ASN A 254 -1.67 24.49 -35.61
CA ASN A 254 -2.52 23.34 -35.92
C ASN A 254 -3.70 23.10 -34.97
N GLU A 255 -3.93 23.98 -34.00
CA GLU A 255 -5.14 23.97 -33.19
C GLU A 255 -6.27 24.76 -33.89
N MET A 256 -7.52 24.34 -33.71
CA MET A 256 -8.67 25.02 -34.30
C MET A 256 -9.11 26.18 -33.40
N ALA A 257 -9.22 27.37 -33.98
CA ALA A 257 -9.87 28.53 -33.40
C ALA A 257 -11.22 28.83 -34.08
N TYR A 258 -12.17 29.36 -33.32
CA TYR A 258 -13.45 29.83 -33.85
C TYR A 258 -13.39 31.33 -34.12
N LEU A 259 -13.86 31.74 -35.30
CA LEU A 259 -14.08 33.13 -35.68
C LEU A 259 -15.57 33.40 -35.54
N ASP A 260 -15.98 34.26 -34.60
CA ASP A 260 -17.38 34.47 -34.26
C ASP A 260 -17.75 35.95 -34.42
N ALA A 261 -18.67 36.22 -35.34
CA ALA A 261 -19.22 37.57 -35.56
C ALA A 261 -20.72 37.66 -35.19
N SER A 262 -21.21 36.77 -34.34
CA SER A 262 -22.64 36.63 -34.03
C SER A 262 -23.25 37.83 -33.30
N ASN A 263 -22.43 38.69 -32.70
CA ASN A 263 -22.85 39.95 -32.07
C ASN A 263 -23.02 41.11 -33.07
N SER A 264 -22.70 40.92 -34.35
CA SER A 264 -22.92 41.94 -35.38
C SER A 264 -24.41 42.30 -35.49
N ALA A 265 -24.71 43.59 -35.57
CA ALA A 265 -26.08 44.10 -35.50
C ALA A 265 -26.29 45.33 -36.38
N ASP A 266 -27.54 45.66 -36.67
CA ASP A 266 -27.93 46.86 -37.40
C ASP A 266 -28.82 47.77 -36.52
N ALA A 267 -28.56 49.08 -36.54
CA ALA A 267 -29.23 50.06 -35.67
C ALA A 267 -30.69 50.33 -36.08
N ASP A 268 -31.02 50.14 -37.36
CA ASP A 268 -32.38 50.27 -37.90
C ASP A 268 -33.17 48.94 -37.80
N GLY A 269 -32.48 47.86 -37.41
CA GLY A 269 -33.05 46.52 -37.24
C GLY A 269 -33.16 45.72 -38.54
N ASP A 270 -32.41 46.11 -39.58
CA ASP A 270 -32.38 45.41 -40.86
C ASP A 270 -31.66 44.06 -40.77
N THR A 271 -31.99 43.15 -41.68
CA THR A 271 -31.46 41.78 -41.65
C THR A 271 -30.10 41.70 -42.32
N LEU A 272 -29.07 41.37 -41.54
CA LEU A 272 -27.71 41.13 -42.01
C LEU A 272 -27.63 39.96 -43.00
N GLN A 273 -26.86 40.16 -44.07
CA GLN A 273 -26.73 39.29 -45.23
C GLN A 273 -25.26 39.22 -45.70
N ASN A 274 -24.96 38.15 -46.44
CA ASN A 274 -23.65 37.88 -47.05
C ASN A 274 -22.43 37.96 -46.10
N PRO A 275 -22.46 37.31 -44.92
CA PRO A 275 -21.26 37.24 -44.08
C PRO A 275 -20.10 36.61 -44.86
N SER A 276 -18.90 37.16 -44.71
CA SER A 276 -17.71 36.70 -45.41
C SER A 276 -16.44 36.95 -44.61
N TRP A 277 -15.68 35.89 -44.35
CA TRP A 277 -14.36 35.92 -43.72
C TRP A 277 -13.24 35.79 -44.76
N GLN A 278 -12.19 36.62 -44.63
CA GLN A 278 -11.04 36.59 -45.53
C GLN A 278 -9.72 36.84 -44.77
N ILE A 279 -8.70 36.02 -45.05
CA ILE A 279 -7.34 36.25 -44.57
C ILE A 279 -6.70 37.38 -45.39
N ILE A 280 -6.33 38.47 -44.74
CA ILE A 280 -5.71 39.67 -45.33
C ILE A 280 -4.18 39.60 -45.26
N ASP A 281 -3.65 39.15 -44.13
CA ASP A 281 -2.21 38.96 -43.94
C ASP A 281 -1.94 37.64 -43.20
N ARG A 282 -0.79 37.01 -43.49
CA ARG A 282 -0.40 35.73 -42.92
C ARG A 282 1.13 35.57 -42.88
N PRO A 283 1.68 34.70 -42.00
CA PRO A 283 3.11 34.40 -41.99
C PRO A 283 3.62 33.79 -43.30
N ASP A 284 4.91 34.00 -43.60
CA ASP A 284 5.55 33.43 -44.79
C ASP A 284 5.41 31.89 -44.83
N ASN A 285 5.07 31.36 -46.00
CA ASN A 285 4.79 29.93 -46.27
C ASN A 285 3.51 29.37 -45.65
N SER A 286 2.67 30.19 -45.00
CA SER A 286 1.36 29.74 -44.57
C SER A 286 0.43 29.42 -45.76
N THR A 287 -0.23 28.28 -45.67
CA THR A 287 -1.27 27.78 -46.58
C THR A 287 -2.65 27.72 -45.93
N ALA A 288 -2.78 28.18 -44.68
CA ALA A 288 -4.02 28.15 -43.90
C ALA A 288 -5.22 28.73 -44.66
N GLN A 289 -6.39 28.13 -44.41
CA GLN A 289 -7.67 28.49 -44.99
C GLN A 289 -8.73 28.58 -43.90
N ILE A 290 -9.75 29.40 -44.13
CA ILE A 290 -10.93 29.48 -43.28
C ILE A 290 -11.96 28.46 -43.78
N VAL A 291 -12.48 27.65 -42.86
CA VAL A 291 -13.54 26.68 -43.13
C VAL A 291 -14.88 27.37 -42.93
N ASN A 292 -15.80 27.18 -43.90
CA ASN A 292 -17.11 27.84 -43.95
C ASN A 292 -17.09 29.37 -43.90
N PRO A 293 -16.27 30.06 -44.72
CA PRO A 293 -16.05 31.50 -44.61
C PRO A 293 -17.29 32.37 -44.83
N SER A 294 -18.41 31.80 -45.31
CA SER A 294 -19.68 32.52 -45.49
C SER A 294 -20.67 32.30 -44.34
N SER A 295 -20.17 31.91 -43.17
CA SER A 295 -20.95 31.72 -41.94
C SER A 295 -20.65 32.83 -40.94
N ILE A 296 -21.64 33.14 -40.09
CA ILE A 296 -21.46 34.10 -39.00
C ILE A 296 -20.44 33.58 -37.96
N VAL A 297 -20.36 32.26 -37.79
CA VAL A 297 -19.29 31.56 -37.05
C VAL A 297 -18.53 30.66 -38.01
N SER A 298 -17.22 30.83 -38.11
CA SER A 298 -16.32 30.06 -38.98
C SER A 298 -15.18 29.42 -38.18
N GLU A 299 -14.49 28.45 -38.77
CA GLU A 299 -13.35 27.77 -38.14
C GLU A 299 -12.06 28.13 -38.87
N PHE A 300 -10.98 28.32 -38.11
CA PHE A 300 -9.66 28.65 -38.61
C PHE A 300 -8.59 27.83 -37.89
N THR A 301 -7.66 27.26 -38.65
CA THR A 301 -6.53 26.50 -38.10
C THR A 301 -5.24 27.09 -38.67
N PRO A 302 -4.42 27.80 -37.86
CA PRO A 302 -3.14 28.34 -38.33
C PRO A 302 -2.13 27.20 -38.55
N ASP A 303 -1.30 27.33 -39.58
CA ASP A 303 -0.33 26.29 -39.97
C ASP A 303 1.13 26.72 -39.80
N GLN A 304 1.37 27.96 -39.40
CA GLN A 304 2.67 28.58 -39.14
C GLN A 304 2.58 29.52 -37.93
N ILE A 305 3.69 29.67 -37.21
CA ILE A 305 3.83 30.60 -36.08
C ILE A 305 3.75 32.04 -36.59
N GLY A 306 3.05 32.89 -35.84
CA GLY A 306 2.93 34.33 -36.10
C GLY A 306 1.48 34.78 -36.27
N ASN A 307 1.33 36.01 -36.74
CA ASN A 307 0.03 36.68 -36.75
C ASN A 307 -0.68 36.49 -38.08
N TYR A 308 -1.98 36.20 -38.01
CA TYR A 308 -2.91 36.15 -39.14
C TYR A 308 -3.92 37.27 -38.98
N THR A 309 -3.94 38.21 -39.91
CA THR A 309 -4.95 39.27 -39.91
C THR A 309 -6.12 38.81 -40.77
N ILE A 310 -7.30 38.70 -40.15
CA ILE A 310 -8.52 38.21 -40.78
C ILE A 310 -9.55 39.35 -40.80
N GLU A 311 -10.15 39.61 -41.96
CA GLU A 311 -11.23 40.59 -42.15
C GLU A 311 -12.58 39.86 -42.24
N PHE A 312 -13.56 40.37 -41.50
CA PHE A 312 -14.96 40.02 -41.64
C PHE A 312 -15.71 41.10 -42.43
N TYR A 313 -16.73 40.69 -43.16
CA TYR A 313 -17.63 41.56 -43.93
C TYR A 313 -19.07 41.08 -43.79
N VAL A 314 -20.01 42.01 -43.62
CA VAL A 314 -21.46 41.76 -43.69
C VAL A 314 -22.20 43.02 -44.19
N ASP A 315 -23.34 42.85 -44.86
CA ASP A 315 -24.18 43.94 -45.40
C ASP A 315 -25.66 43.80 -45.02
N ASP A 316 -26.41 44.91 -45.05
CA ASP A 316 -27.86 44.95 -44.80
C ASP A 316 -28.70 45.02 -46.10
N GLY A 317 -28.03 45.11 -47.26
CA GLY A 317 -28.61 45.30 -48.59
C GLY A 317 -28.51 46.73 -49.15
N GLU A 318 -28.17 47.73 -48.34
CA GLU A 318 -27.97 49.14 -48.72
C GLU A 318 -26.56 49.64 -48.35
N ASP A 319 -26.07 49.34 -47.14
CA ASP A 319 -24.72 49.63 -46.62
C ASP A 319 -24.03 48.38 -46.05
N PHE A 320 -22.75 48.50 -45.63
CA PHE A 320 -21.95 47.37 -45.15
C PHE A 320 -20.94 47.77 -44.08
N CYS A 321 -20.45 46.80 -43.33
CA CYS A 321 -19.32 46.95 -42.42
C CYS A 321 -18.19 45.96 -42.73
N LYS A 322 -17.00 46.32 -42.25
CA LYS A 322 -15.81 45.47 -42.25
C LYS A 322 -15.07 45.67 -40.94
N GLU A 323 -14.62 44.57 -40.33
CA GLU A 323 -13.81 44.61 -39.12
C GLU A 323 -12.69 43.58 -39.22
N THR A 324 -11.57 43.82 -38.53
CA THR A 324 -10.42 42.92 -38.57
C THR A 324 -10.06 42.43 -37.18
N LEU A 325 -9.71 41.14 -37.08
CA LEU A 325 -9.09 40.56 -35.88
C LEU A 325 -7.76 39.91 -36.24
N VAL A 326 -6.87 39.81 -35.24
CA VAL A 326 -5.59 39.12 -35.34
C VAL A 326 -5.65 37.79 -34.58
N VAL A 327 -5.36 36.69 -35.29
CA VAL A 327 -5.10 35.40 -34.66
C VAL A 327 -3.59 35.23 -34.54
N THR A 328 -3.07 35.22 -33.31
CA THR A 328 -1.66 35.00 -33.01
C THR A 328 -1.43 33.50 -32.77
N ALA A 329 -0.73 32.85 -33.71
CA ALA A 329 -0.38 31.44 -33.58
C ALA A 329 0.96 31.26 -32.85
N VAL A 330 0.95 30.54 -31.75
CA VAL A 330 2.13 30.24 -30.91
C VAL A 330 2.43 28.73 -30.87
N ILE A 331 3.52 28.35 -30.20
CA ILE A 331 3.75 26.96 -29.80
C ILE A 331 4.04 26.95 -28.31
N THR A 332 3.20 26.27 -27.56
CA THR A 332 3.39 25.99 -26.13
C THR A 332 4.13 24.67 -25.91
N ILE A 333 4.73 24.48 -24.74
CA ILE A 333 5.36 23.21 -24.36
C ILE A 333 4.24 22.20 -24.04
N PRO A 334 4.34 20.92 -24.47
CA PRO A 334 3.33 19.93 -24.12
C PRO A 334 3.31 19.66 -22.62
N GLU A 335 2.14 19.35 -22.06
CA GLU A 335 1.99 18.88 -20.69
C GLU A 335 1.42 17.46 -20.72
N ILE A 336 2.06 16.54 -19.98
CA ILE A 336 1.67 15.13 -19.94
C ILE A 336 1.47 14.67 -18.50
N THR A 337 0.47 13.83 -18.26
CA THR A 337 0.19 13.23 -16.94
C THR A 337 -0.03 11.73 -17.10
N PRO A 338 0.67 10.87 -16.35
CA PRO A 338 0.47 9.43 -16.39
C PRO A 338 -0.82 9.06 -15.65
N TYR A 339 -1.54 8.04 -16.13
CA TYR A 339 -2.65 7.44 -15.37
C TYR A 339 -2.18 6.57 -14.19
N THR A 340 -0.92 6.13 -14.22
CA THR A 340 -0.29 5.30 -13.21
C THR A 340 1.11 5.84 -12.95
N VAL A 341 1.36 6.28 -11.72
CA VAL A 341 2.62 6.91 -11.31
C VAL A 341 3.65 5.90 -10.79
N SER A 342 3.21 4.75 -10.31
CA SER A 342 4.09 3.66 -9.88
C SER A 342 3.47 2.29 -10.16
N GLN A 343 4.32 1.30 -10.43
CA GLN A 343 3.88 -0.09 -10.62
C GLN A 343 4.97 -1.07 -10.20
N SER A 344 4.61 -2.04 -9.36
CA SER A 344 5.44 -3.20 -9.06
C SER A 344 5.09 -4.34 -10.02
N LEU A 345 6.12 -4.92 -10.65
CA LEU A 345 6.03 -5.94 -11.68
C LEU A 345 6.78 -7.19 -11.21
N THR A 346 6.39 -8.34 -11.75
CA THR A 346 7.09 -9.61 -11.50
C THR A 346 7.74 -10.08 -12.80
N ASN A 347 9.00 -10.48 -12.74
CA ASN A 347 9.77 -10.98 -13.88
C ASN A 347 8.98 -12.12 -14.56
N GLY A 348 8.76 -12.04 -15.87
CA GLY A 348 8.00 -13.03 -16.63
C GLY A 348 6.48 -12.87 -16.65
N THR A 349 5.89 -11.89 -15.93
CA THR A 349 4.44 -11.62 -15.91
C THR A 349 4.08 -10.39 -16.76
N GLU A 350 3.05 -10.48 -17.62
CA GLU A 350 2.60 -9.34 -18.44
C GLU A 350 2.08 -8.18 -17.55
N MET A 351 2.55 -6.97 -17.82
CA MET A 351 2.16 -5.77 -17.05
C MET A 351 0.78 -5.24 -17.46
N THR A 352 0.13 -4.49 -16.57
CA THR A 352 -0.93 -3.57 -16.97
C THR A 352 -0.31 -2.34 -17.63
N ASP A 353 -0.78 -1.96 -18.82
CA ASP A 353 -0.24 -0.83 -19.57
C ASP A 353 -0.30 0.50 -18.81
N ILE A 354 0.75 1.31 -18.93
CA ILE A 354 0.75 2.71 -18.48
C ILE A 354 0.48 3.60 -19.69
N THR A 355 -0.51 4.48 -19.58
CA THR A 355 -0.88 5.48 -20.60
C THR A 355 -0.81 6.90 -20.04
N PHE A 356 -0.87 7.90 -20.91
CA PHE A 356 -0.74 9.32 -20.56
C PHE A 356 -1.90 10.14 -21.12
N THR A 357 -2.33 11.17 -20.38
CA THR A 357 -3.10 12.29 -20.94
C THR A 357 -2.16 13.40 -21.36
N SER A 358 -2.53 14.15 -22.40
CA SER A 358 -1.78 15.33 -22.85
C SER A 358 -2.68 16.54 -23.02
N ILE A 359 -2.24 17.70 -22.52
CA ILE A 359 -2.82 19.02 -22.77
C ILE A 359 -1.73 20.01 -23.20
N GLY A 360 -2.13 21.17 -23.72
CA GLY A 360 -1.19 22.16 -24.27
C GLY A 360 -0.68 21.80 -25.67
N GLY A 361 0.58 22.11 -25.94
CA GLY A 361 1.15 22.06 -27.29
C GLY A 361 1.19 20.65 -27.91
N HIS A 362 0.98 20.57 -29.23
CA HIS A 362 0.99 19.31 -29.98
C HIS A 362 2.33 18.56 -29.83
N ILE A 363 2.26 17.28 -29.45
CA ILE A 363 3.42 16.40 -29.25
C ILE A 363 3.96 15.91 -30.61
N VAL A 364 5.26 16.11 -30.87
CA VAL A 364 5.92 15.64 -32.10
C VAL A 364 6.58 14.28 -31.90
N SER A 365 7.11 14.02 -30.72
CA SER A 365 7.74 12.74 -30.35
C SER A 365 7.74 12.55 -28.85
N MET A 366 7.70 11.31 -28.40
CA MET A 366 7.94 10.95 -27.01
C MET A 366 9.17 10.06 -26.85
N GLU A 367 9.82 10.15 -25.69
CA GLU A 367 10.97 9.35 -25.29
C GLU A 367 10.93 9.07 -23.78
N ILE A 368 11.68 8.08 -23.32
CA ILE A 368 11.75 7.66 -21.91
C ILE A 368 13.20 7.46 -21.49
N HIS A 369 13.53 7.86 -20.26
CA HIS A 369 14.87 7.68 -19.67
C HIS A 369 14.78 7.32 -18.18
N PRO A 370 15.54 6.32 -17.68
CA PRO A 370 16.48 5.45 -18.40
C PRO A 370 15.78 4.50 -19.39
N GLU A 371 16.55 3.68 -20.13
CA GLU A 371 15.95 2.65 -20.99
C GLU A 371 15.18 1.64 -20.14
N LEU A 372 13.99 1.24 -20.60
CA LEU A 372 13.16 0.24 -19.92
C LEU A 372 13.88 -1.12 -19.83
N PRO A 373 13.64 -1.93 -18.78
CA PRO A 373 14.20 -3.27 -18.66
C PRO A 373 13.77 -4.16 -19.84
N GLU A 374 14.58 -5.18 -20.15
CA GLU A 374 14.27 -6.08 -21.27
C GLU A 374 12.86 -6.65 -21.16
N GLY A 375 12.13 -6.68 -22.27
CA GLY A 375 10.76 -7.22 -22.35
C GLY A 375 9.65 -6.19 -22.15
N LEU A 376 9.96 -5.00 -21.64
CA LEU A 376 9.07 -3.83 -21.69
C LEU A 376 9.30 -3.01 -22.96
N LEU A 377 8.23 -2.41 -23.46
CA LEU A 377 8.19 -1.65 -24.72
C LEU A 377 7.58 -0.26 -24.47
N PHE A 378 8.18 0.75 -25.10
CA PHE A 378 7.69 2.13 -25.12
C PHE A 378 7.23 2.53 -26.52
N ASP A 379 6.00 3.04 -26.64
CA ASP A 379 5.47 3.64 -27.87
C ASP A 379 5.85 5.12 -27.96
N ASN A 380 6.72 5.45 -28.93
CA ASN A 380 7.24 6.81 -29.13
C ASN A 380 6.24 7.84 -29.70
N GLN A 381 5.01 7.44 -30.02
CA GLN A 381 3.93 8.33 -30.44
C GLN A 381 2.91 8.58 -29.34
N SER A 382 2.55 7.55 -28.57
CA SER A 382 1.51 7.63 -27.54
C SER A 382 2.03 7.71 -26.11
N GLY A 383 3.31 7.40 -25.89
CA GLY A 383 3.90 7.27 -24.56
C GLY A 383 3.54 5.96 -23.84
N ARG A 384 2.74 5.07 -24.46
CA ARG A 384 2.29 3.83 -23.83
C ARG A 384 3.46 2.92 -23.48
N ILE A 385 3.49 2.43 -22.24
CA ILE A 385 4.43 1.42 -21.75
C ILE A 385 3.66 0.10 -21.57
N SER A 386 4.19 -0.98 -22.13
CA SER A 386 3.54 -2.30 -22.14
C SER A 386 4.56 -3.43 -22.28
N GLY A 387 4.18 -4.67 -21.96
CA GLY A 387 5.00 -5.86 -22.21
C GLY A 387 5.12 -6.80 -21.03
N THR A 388 6.13 -7.66 -21.06
CA THR A 388 6.43 -8.64 -20.01
C THR A 388 7.90 -8.47 -19.67
N PRO A 389 8.26 -7.97 -18.47
CA PRO A 389 9.65 -7.77 -18.11
C PRO A 389 10.37 -9.12 -18.04
N SER A 390 11.65 -9.13 -18.41
CA SER A 390 12.53 -10.31 -18.44
C SER A 390 13.81 -10.10 -17.61
N GLU A 391 13.89 -8.97 -16.91
CA GLU A 391 15.00 -8.60 -16.05
C GLU A 391 14.45 -7.88 -14.81
N VAL A 392 15.02 -8.21 -13.64
CA VAL A 392 14.70 -7.54 -12.37
C VAL A 392 15.35 -6.19 -12.28
N ILE A 393 14.63 -5.22 -11.72
CA ILE A 393 15.15 -3.89 -11.41
C ILE A 393 14.67 -3.50 -10.02
N ALA A 394 15.57 -2.89 -9.24
CA ALA A 394 15.17 -2.14 -8.07
C ALA A 394 14.24 -0.99 -8.48
N GLU A 395 13.54 -0.41 -7.51
CA GLU A 395 12.66 0.71 -7.76
C GLU A 395 13.39 1.82 -8.53
N THR A 396 12.96 2.05 -9.78
CA THR A 396 13.62 2.95 -10.72
C THR A 396 12.62 3.96 -11.24
N MET A 397 12.97 5.25 -11.10
CA MET A 397 12.21 6.34 -11.71
C MET A 397 12.56 6.47 -13.19
N PHE A 398 11.54 6.46 -14.04
CA PHE A 398 11.64 6.79 -15.47
C PHE A 398 10.98 8.14 -15.74
N THR A 399 11.70 9.02 -16.41
CA THR A 399 11.17 10.26 -16.95
C THR A 399 10.75 10.05 -18.39
N VAL A 400 9.48 10.31 -18.68
CA VAL A 400 8.90 10.38 -20.02
C VAL A 400 8.92 11.83 -20.47
N TYR A 401 9.41 12.06 -21.69
CA TYR A 401 9.50 13.38 -22.31
C TYR A 401 8.54 13.45 -23.49
N ALA A 402 7.75 14.52 -23.57
CA ALA A 402 6.90 14.86 -24.70
C ALA A 402 7.46 16.12 -25.38
N ASN A 403 7.99 15.95 -26.60
CA ASN A 403 8.82 16.95 -27.25
C ASN A 403 8.06 17.64 -28.40
N ASN A 404 8.21 18.96 -28.48
CA ASN A 404 7.88 19.75 -29.67
C ASN A 404 8.93 20.87 -29.89
N SER A 405 8.67 21.80 -30.81
CA SER A 405 9.64 22.87 -31.12
C SER A 405 9.74 23.98 -30.07
N ALA A 406 8.79 24.08 -29.13
CA ALA A 406 8.86 25.03 -28.01
C ALA A 406 9.63 24.45 -26.81
N GLY A 407 9.61 23.13 -26.63
CA GLY A 407 10.35 22.45 -25.57
C GLY A 407 9.84 21.04 -25.31
N SER A 408 10.17 20.55 -24.12
CA SER A 408 9.85 19.20 -23.65
C SER A 408 9.02 19.26 -22.39
N GLY A 409 7.79 18.73 -22.44
CA GLY A 409 7.04 18.36 -21.25
C GLY A 409 7.59 17.09 -20.63
N THR A 410 7.51 16.96 -19.31
CA THR A 410 8.02 15.77 -18.61
C THR A 410 7.01 15.21 -17.63
N ALA A 411 6.91 13.88 -17.56
CA ALA A 411 6.23 13.15 -16.51
C ALA A 411 7.17 12.08 -15.96
N SER A 412 7.05 11.76 -14.68
CA SER A 412 7.79 10.66 -14.08
C SER A 412 6.85 9.51 -13.72
N ILE A 413 7.35 8.30 -13.90
CA ILE A 413 6.75 7.07 -13.38
C ILE A 413 7.83 6.26 -12.65
N THR A 414 7.42 5.38 -11.75
CA THR A 414 8.33 4.49 -11.02
C THR A 414 7.98 3.04 -11.31
N LEU A 415 8.97 2.23 -11.70
CA LEU A 415 8.80 0.79 -11.90
C LEU A 415 9.77 0.00 -11.03
N THR A 416 9.28 -1.10 -10.47
CA THR A 416 10.09 -2.13 -9.81
C THR A 416 9.79 -3.47 -10.49
N VAL A 417 10.81 -4.29 -10.75
CA VAL A 417 10.61 -5.67 -11.23
C VAL A 417 11.29 -6.63 -10.27
N ILE A 418 10.52 -7.47 -9.60
CA ILE A 418 11.01 -8.52 -8.67
C ILE A 418 11.03 -9.89 -9.32
N GLU A 419 11.79 -10.85 -8.77
CA GLU A 419 11.78 -12.24 -9.24
C GLU A 419 10.48 -12.97 -8.88
N LEU A 420 10.14 -13.99 -9.68
CA LEU A 420 9.02 -14.90 -9.40
C LEU A 420 9.45 -15.95 -8.35
N GLY A 421 9.20 -15.66 -7.07
CA GLY A 421 9.31 -16.62 -5.98
C GLY A 421 10.71 -16.77 -5.36
N TYR A 422 10.78 -17.56 -4.29
CA TYR A 422 12.01 -17.87 -3.55
C TYR A 422 12.86 -18.92 -4.28
N ASP A 423 14.17 -18.95 -4.01
CA ASP A 423 15.06 -19.97 -4.57
C ASP A 423 14.76 -21.35 -3.97
N ALA A 424 14.11 -22.22 -4.73
CA ALA A 424 13.78 -23.59 -4.32
C ALA A 424 15.02 -24.47 -4.03
N THR A 425 16.23 -24.02 -4.36
CA THR A 425 17.48 -24.71 -4.03
C THR A 425 18.10 -24.27 -2.71
N ASP A 426 17.65 -23.13 -2.16
CA ASP A 426 18.07 -22.59 -0.87
C ASP A 426 16.94 -21.80 -0.20
N LEU A 427 16.24 -22.48 0.70
CA LEU A 427 15.05 -21.99 1.39
C LEU A 427 15.36 -21.09 2.60
N ALA A 428 16.60 -20.68 2.82
CA ALA A 428 16.94 -19.90 4.02
C ALA A 428 16.17 -18.58 4.11
N GLN A 429 16.09 -17.82 3.01
CA GLN A 429 15.35 -16.56 3.00
C GLN A 429 13.85 -16.80 3.19
N PHE A 430 13.30 -17.78 2.47
CA PHE A 430 11.91 -18.21 2.62
C PHE A 430 11.56 -18.48 4.09
N TRP A 431 12.39 -19.23 4.82
CA TRP A 431 12.12 -19.52 6.22
C TRP A 431 12.30 -18.32 7.16
N LEU A 432 13.24 -17.42 6.89
CA LEU A 432 13.34 -16.19 7.69
C LEU A 432 12.07 -15.34 7.60
N ASP A 433 11.44 -15.32 6.42
CA ASP A 433 10.27 -14.48 6.14
C ASP A 433 8.95 -15.10 6.65
N PHE A 434 8.88 -16.43 6.78
CA PHE A 434 7.62 -17.14 7.10
C PHE A 434 7.48 -17.63 8.55
N PHE A 435 8.57 -17.79 9.30
CA PHE A 435 8.45 -18.15 10.72
C PHE A 435 7.87 -16.98 11.51
N GLN A 436 6.96 -17.31 12.42
CA GLN A 436 6.27 -16.38 13.31
C GLN A 436 6.93 -16.39 14.69
N CYS A 437 6.51 -15.48 15.57
CA CYS A 437 6.96 -15.36 16.95
C CYS A 437 8.46 -15.01 17.08
N GLN A 438 9.01 -14.27 16.12
CA GLN A 438 10.42 -13.86 16.11
C GLN A 438 10.66 -12.53 16.82
N SER A 439 9.65 -11.66 16.96
CA SER A 439 9.74 -10.32 17.56
C SER A 439 8.65 -10.09 18.60
N ASN A 440 8.62 -8.94 19.28
CA ASN A 440 7.53 -8.64 20.22
C ASN A 440 6.19 -8.35 19.51
N GLU A 441 6.21 -8.04 18.22
CA GLU A 441 5.03 -7.66 17.44
C GLU A 441 4.25 -8.87 16.93
N ASP A 442 4.93 -9.98 16.65
CA ASP A 442 4.34 -11.23 16.18
C ASP A 442 4.16 -12.29 17.28
N ARG A 443 4.33 -11.90 18.56
CA ARG A 443 4.13 -12.71 19.77
C ARG A 443 2.89 -12.24 20.56
N PRO A 444 1.66 -12.45 20.05
CA PRO A 444 0.46 -12.09 20.79
C PRO A 444 0.42 -12.82 22.13
N PHE A 445 -0.18 -12.18 23.14
CA PHE A 445 -0.55 -12.88 24.36
C PHE A 445 -1.72 -13.81 24.05
N VAL A 446 -1.59 -15.08 24.45
CA VAL A 446 -2.60 -16.12 24.22
C VAL A 446 -3.04 -16.76 25.54
N ASP A 447 -4.29 -17.20 25.56
CA ASP A 447 -4.94 -17.87 26.69
C ASP A 447 -5.03 -19.39 26.44
N ASP A 448 -4.88 -20.20 27.50
CA ASP A 448 -4.95 -21.67 27.40
C ASP A 448 -6.37 -22.24 27.58
N LEU A 449 -7.35 -21.34 27.78
CA LEU A 449 -8.79 -21.58 27.89
C LEU A 449 -9.20 -22.65 28.93
N THR A 450 -8.27 -23.16 29.73
CA THR A 450 -8.54 -24.23 30.72
C THR A 450 -8.96 -23.67 32.06
N THR A 451 -8.68 -22.39 32.32
CA THR A 451 -9.08 -21.70 33.53
C THR A 451 -9.95 -20.48 33.23
N THR A 452 -10.56 -19.91 34.28
CA THR A 452 -11.33 -18.67 34.15
C THR A 452 -10.47 -17.42 34.27
N ASN A 453 -9.18 -17.57 34.54
CA ASN A 453 -8.24 -16.44 34.56
C ASN A 453 -7.64 -16.34 33.17
N THR A 454 -7.40 -15.12 32.70
CA THR A 454 -6.62 -14.93 31.48
C THR A 454 -5.16 -15.21 31.80
N GLU A 455 -4.63 -16.27 31.20
CA GLU A 455 -3.21 -16.53 31.14
C GLU A 455 -2.58 -15.73 29.98
N ASN A 456 -1.34 -15.24 30.17
CA ASN A 456 -0.64 -14.41 29.17
C ASN A 456 0.55 -15.21 28.59
N HIS A 457 0.27 -16.30 27.90
CA HIS A 457 1.31 -17.08 27.22
C HIS A 457 1.80 -16.35 25.97
N GLN A 458 3.06 -16.55 25.59
CA GLN A 458 3.60 -16.02 24.33
C GLN A 458 4.48 -17.10 23.69
N CYS A 459 4.30 -17.29 22.39
CA CYS A 459 5.21 -18.08 21.59
C CYS A 459 6.58 -17.39 21.48
N GLU A 460 7.62 -18.16 21.16
CA GLU A 460 8.95 -17.65 20.89
C GLU A 460 9.66 -18.57 19.91
N VAL A 461 10.17 -17.97 18.84
CA VAL A 461 10.99 -18.60 17.82
C VAL A 461 12.21 -17.72 17.57
N SER A 462 13.36 -18.37 17.40
CA SER A 462 14.59 -17.73 16.93
C SER A 462 15.24 -18.62 15.89
N ILE A 463 15.62 -18.04 14.76
CA ILE A 463 16.28 -18.75 13.66
C ILE A 463 17.70 -18.24 13.54
N THR A 464 18.63 -19.18 13.48
CA THR A 464 20.01 -18.90 13.08
C THR A 464 20.39 -19.78 11.90
N LEU A 465 21.22 -19.25 11.01
CA LEU A 465 21.65 -19.96 9.81
C LEU A 465 23.10 -20.42 9.95
N ASN A 466 23.37 -21.63 9.49
CA ASN A 466 24.72 -22.05 9.14
C ASN A 466 24.81 -22.33 7.61
N GLU A 467 25.97 -22.80 7.15
CA GLU A 467 26.22 -23.04 5.71
C GLU A 467 25.27 -24.06 5.08
N THR A 468 24.60 -24.90 5.87
CA THR A 468 23.82 -26.06 5.39
C THR A 468 22.44 -26.21 6.02
N HIS A 469 22.20 -25.59 7.18
CA HIS A 469 20.98 -25.79 7.98
C HIS A 469 20.47 -24.49 8.57
N LEU A 470 19.16 -24.46 8.80
CA LEU A 470 18.48 -23.59 9.74
C LEU A 470 18.54 -24.24 11.13
N ILE A 471 18.87 -23.45 12.13
CA ILE A 471 18.79 -23.82 13.53
C ILE A 471 17.65 -23.01 14.15
N ILE A 472 16.57 -23.70 14.49
CA ILE A 472 15.33 -23.08 14.97
C ILE A 472 15.21 -23.39 16.46
N ALA A 473 15.31 -22.36 17.31
CA ALA A 473 15.08 -22.47 18.74
C ALA A 473 13.67 -21.98 19.06
N THR A 474 12.88 -22.77 19.80
CA THR A 474 11.48 -22.42 20.09
C THR A 474 11.09 -22.71 21.54
N ASN A 475 10.03 -22.05 22.02
CA ASN A 475 9.44 -22.35 23.32
C ASN A 475 8.19 -23.28 23.24
N GLY A 476 7.81 -23.71 22.03
CA GLY A 476 6.75 -24.69 21.80
C GLY A 476 5.34 -24.26 22.19
N LEU A 477 5.10 -22.96 22.41
CA LEU A 477 3.76 -22.41 22.62
C LEU A 477 3.19 -21.88 21.30
N PRO A 478 1.88 -22.02 21.05
CA PRO A 478 1.24 -21.46 19.86
C PRO A 478 1.08 -19.94 19.97
N ASN A 479 0.78 -19.30 18.84
CA ASN A 479 0.48 -17.88 18.69
C ASN A 479 -1.03 -17.57 18.63
N HIS A 480 -1.87 -18.56 18.95
CA HIS A 480 -3.31 -18.43 19.05
C HIS A 480 -3.79 -19.04 20.39
N ASP A 481 -4.96 -18.64 20.87
CA ASP A 481 -5.55 -19.28 22.06
C ASP A 481 -5.83 -20.76 21.76
N PHE A 482 -5.76 -21.60 22.77
CA PHE A 482 -5.87 -23.05 22.62
C PHE A 482 -6.53 -23.65 23.85
N GLU A 483 -7.05 -24.88 23.76
CA GLU A 483 -7.59 -25.59 24.92
C GLU A 483 -6.69 -26.77 25.30
N SER A 484 -6.38 -26.92 26.60
CA SER A 484 -5.62 -28.06 27.14
C SER A 484 -6.50 -28.98 28.01
N THR A 485 -7.43 -29.69 27.40
CA THR A 485 -8.52 -30.43 28.08
C THR A 485 -8.05 -31.50 29.09
N LEU A 486 -7.50 -32.62 28.61
CA LEU A 486 -7.32 -33.85 29.42
C LEU A 486 -6.07 -33.83 30.32
N ALA A 487 -4.99 -33.17 29.90
CA ALA A 487 -3.77 -33.06 30.70
C ALA A 487 -3.96 -32.14 31.92
N CYS A 488 -4.69 -31.02 31.76
CA CYS A 488 -5.00 -30.10 32.86
C CYS A 488 -5.99 -30.71 33.85
N SER A 489 -7.11 -31.25 33.37
CA SER A 489 -8.24 -31.67 34.21
C SER A 489 -7.94 -32.92 35.07
N GLY A 490 -7.01 -33.77 34.65
CA GLY A 490 -6.65 -35.02 35.35
C GLY A 490 -5.41 -34.97 36.26
N GLY A 491 -4.52 -33.97 36.10
CA GLY A 491 -3.19 -33.99 36.74
C GLY A 491 -2.55 -32.63 37.07
N GLY A 492 -3.09 -31.51 36.55
CA GLY A 492 -2.53 -30.17 36.79
C GLY A 492 -1.27 -29.83 35.96
N ASP A 493 -0.97 -30.60 34.90
CA ASP A 493 0.12 -30.31 33.97
C ASP A 493 -0.46 -29.64 32.71
N CYS A 494 -0.83 -28.36 32.82
CA CYS A 494 -1.23 -27.54 31.68
C CYS A 494 -0.06 -27.23 30.75
N SER A 495 -0.38 -26.81 29.52
CA SER A 495 0.62 -26.36 28.55
C SER A 495 1.57 -25.36 29.20
N ARG A 496 2.86 -25.54 28.97
CA ARG A 496 3.90 -24.62 29.44
C ARG A 496 5.02 -24.59 28.44
N ALA A 497 5.72 -23.46 28.37
CA ALA A 497 6.88 -23.31 27.53
C ALA A 497 7.87 -24.48 27.68
N GLN A 498 8.28 -25.05 26.54
CA GLN A 498 9.26 -26.11 26.40
C GLN A 498 10.37 -25.62 25.48
N SER A 499 11.64 -25.78 25.86
CA SER A 499 12.74 -25.36 24.99
C SER A 499 13.08 -26.44 23.96
N TYR A 500 12.94 -26.10 22.68
CA TYR A 500 13.34 -26.95 21.56
C TYR A 500 14.48 -26.31 20.76
N THR A 501 15.25 -27.15 20.07
CA THR A 501 16.24 -26.73 19.07
C THR A 501 16.23 -27.72 17.93
N TRP A 502 15.84 -27.24 16.76
CA TRP A 502 15.69 -28.03 15.54
C TRP A 502 16.81 -27.70 14.56
N SER A 503 17.31 -28.70 13.86
CA SER A 503 18.29 -28.56 12.78
C SER A 503 17.62 -29.02 11.50
N ILE A 504 17.40 -28.09 10.56
CA ILE A 504 16.64 -28.35 9.34
C ILE A 504 17.49 -28.00 8.12
N PRO A 505 17.59 -28.86 7.08
CA PRO A 505 18.32 -28.52 5.86
C PRO A 505 17.74 -27.26 5.19
N ARG A 506 18.58 -26.27 4.88
CA ARG A 506 18.14 -25.09 4.09
C ARG A 506 18.03 -25.39 2.59
N SER A 507 18.72 -26.43 2.13
CA SER A 507 18.71 -26.89 0.75
C SER A 507 18.20 -28.33 0.72
N PRO A 508 16.87 -28.54 0.66
CA PRO A 508 16.31 -29.88 0.70
C PRO A 508 16.71 -30.68 -0.55
N VAL A 509 17.02 -31.97 -0.36
CA VAL A 509 17.50 -32.87 -1.42
C VAL A 509 16.63 -34.11 -1.42
N ASN A 510 16.04 -34.46 -2.56
CA ASN A 510 15.24 -35.68 -2.70
C ASN A 510 16.04 -36.93 -2.30
N ASP A 511 15.43 -37.78 -1.50
CA ASP A 511 15.99 -39.07 -1.15
C ASP A 511 15.91 -40.02 -2.34
N THR A 512 17.08 -40.53 -2.74
CA THR A 512 17.22 -41.50 -3.83
C THR A 512 17.97 -42.75 -3.40
N ASN A 513 18.34 -42.85 -2.13
CA ASN A 513 19.22 -43.90 -1.61
C ASN A 513 18.45 -45.18 -1.29
N GLY A 514 17.23 -45.05 -0.77
CA GLY A 514 16.35 -46.15 -0.35
C GLY A 514 17.00 -47.14 0.64
N GLY A 515 16.32 -48.26 0.88
CA GLY A 515 16.74 -49.26 1.88
C GLY A 515 16.44 -48.87 3.32
N HIS A 516 15.57 -47.89 3.52
CA HIS A 516 15.11 -47.41 4.83
C HIS A 516 14.21 -48.42 5.52
N ASP A 517 14.07 -48.28 6.83
CA ASP A 517 13.06 -49.02 7.58
C ASP A 517 11.68 -48.55 7.12
N SER A 518 10.83 -49.48 6.71
CA SER A 518 9.49 -49.20 6.21
C SER A 518 8.41 -49.64 7.19
N THR A 519 8.77 -49.96 8.44
CA THR A 519 7.81 -50.47 9.43
C THR A 519 6.65 -49.50 9.64
N ASN A 520 6.94 -48.20 9.61
CA ASN A 520 6.01 -47.14 10.01
C ASN A 520 5.38 -46.40 8.81
N CYS A 521 5.88 -46.73 7.61
CA CYS A 521 5.41 -46.22 6.34
C CYS A 521 5.54 -47.33 5.26
N PRO A 522 4.86 -48.48 5.43
CA PRO A 522 5.04 -49.65 4.56
C PRO A 522 4.81 -49.36 3.08
N GLU A 523 3.93 -48.40 2.77
CA GLU A 523 3.63 -47.97 1.40
C GLU A 523 4.80 -47.23 0.72
N ALA A 524 5.70 -46.60 1.48
CA ALA A 524 6.96 -46.06 0.96
C ALA A 524 7.94 -47.16 0.52
N ASN A 525 7.72 -48.41 0.97
CA ASN A 525 8.49 -49.60 0.58
C ASN A 525 10.01 -49.45 0.80
N GLY A 526 10.41 -48.64 1.79
CA GLY A 526 11.80 -48.34 2.12
C GLY A 526 12.50 -47.44 1.10
N ASN A 527 11.77 -46.77 0.21
CA ASN A 527 12.33 -45.79 -0.72
C ASN A 527 12.59 -44.44 -0.05
N GLN A 528 11.77 -44.09 0.95
CA GLN A 528 11.85 -42.89 1.77
C GLN A 528 12.04 -43.27 3.24
N GLU A 529 12.69 -42.39 4.01
CA GLU A 529 12.76 -42.50 5.48
C GLU A 529 11.36 -42.28 6.07
N CYS A 530 10.91 -43.17 6.96
CA CYS A 530 9.63 -42.97 7.64
C CYS A 530 9.73 -41.87 8.69
N ALA A 531 8.62 -41.14 8.87
CA ALA A 531 8.46 -40.32 10.05
C ALA A 531 8.46 -41.20 11.32
N PRO A 532 8.92 -40.68 12.46
CA PRO A 532 8.91 -41.43 13.72
C PRO A 532 7.48 -41.77 14.13
N ASP A 533 7.28 -42.96 14.71
CA ASP A 533 5.96 -43.40 15.21
C ASP A 533 5.40 -42.48 16.30
N ARG A 534 6.31 -41.84 17.05
CA ARG A 534 5.98 -41.05 18.23
C ARG A 534 6.88 -39.83 18.31
N GLY A 535 6.29 -38.70 18.69
CA GLY A 535 6.96 -37.42 18.78
C GLY A 535 6.81 -36.58 17.50
N ALA A 536 7.71 -35.60 17.38
CA ALA A 536 7.64 -34.59 16.33
C ALA A 536 8.09 -35.16 14.98
N VAL A 537 7.32 -34.85 13.93
CA VAL A 537 7.65 -35.17 12.54
C VAL A 537 8.04 -33.92 11.74
N ALA A 538 7.65 -32.75 12.25
CA ALA A 538 7.87 -31.44 11.65
C ALA A 538 7.77 -30.33 12.72
N VAL A 539 8.11 -29.10 12.33
CA VAL A 539 7.99 -27.91 13.17
C VAL A 539 7.03 -26.94 12.51
N ALA A 540 6.01 -26.48 13.23
CA ALA A 540 5.13 -25.42 12.77
C ALA A 540 5.87 -24.08 12.73
N ILE A 541 5.43 -23.14 11.88
CA ILE A 541 6.07 -21.83 11.74
C ILE A 541 5.96 -20.94 12.99
N ASN A 542 5.03 -21.22 13.90
CA ASN A 542 4.96 -20.58 15.22
C ASN A 542 5.84 -21.29 16.28
N GLY A 543 6.58 -22.32 15.88
CA GLY A 543 7.53 -23.05 16.72
C GLY A 543 6.97 -24.22 17.51
N VAL A 544 5.68 -24.54 17.34
CA VAL A 544 5.03 -25.70 17.96
C VAL A 544 5.41 -27.00 17.21
N PRO A 545 5.70 -28.10 17.91
CA PRO A 545 5.91 -29.41 17.27
C PRO A 545 4.66 -29.90 16.53
N ILE A 546 4.85 -30.47 15.34
CA ILE A 546 3.81 -31.21 14.61
C ILE A 546 4.06 -32.69 14.84
N PHE A 547 3.06 -33.42 15.34
CA PHE A 547 3.17 -34.84 15.63
C PHE A 547 2.55 -35.68 14.53
N GLY A 548 3.08 -36.90 14.38
CA GLY A 548 2.57 -37.86 13.43
C GLY A 548 1.22 -38.43 13.87
N PRO A 549 0.45 -39.02 12.95
CA PRO A 549 -0.88 -39.56 13.24
C PRO A 549 -0.86 -40.72 14.25
N GLU A 550 0.28 -41.36 14.47
CA GLU A 550 0.42 -42.53 15.35
C GLU A 550 0.76 -42.20 16.80
N ASP A 551 0.93 -40.92 17.15
CA ASP A 551 1.22 -40.50 18.52
C ASP A 551 -0.03 -40.52 19.43
N GLY A 552 -0.96 -41.44 19.15
CA GLY A 552 -2.14 -41.75 19.95
C GLY A 552 -2.11 -43.19 20.52
N PRO A 553 -2.68 -43.43 21.71
CA PRO A 553 -2.94 -44.76 22.22
C PRO A 553 -4.01 -45.42 21.33
N GLY A 554 -3.65 -46.53 20.69
CA GLY A 554 -4.51 -47.12 19.66
C GLY A 554 -4.35 -46.45 18.29
N GLY A 555 -3.20 -45.87 17.98
CA GLY A 555 -2.89 -45.36 16.65
C GLY A 555 -3.44 -43.97 16.41
N ASP A 556 -4.33 -43.85 15.42
CA ASP A 556 -4.78 -42.60 14.81
C ASP A 556 -5.55 -41.66 15.76
N ALA A 557 -4.84 -40.69 16.34
CA ALA A 557 -5.40 -39.76 17.32
C ALA A 557 -6.61 -38.96 16.77
N VAL A 558 -6.60 -38.64 15.48
CA VAL A 558 -7.63 -37.83 14.82
C VAL A 558 -8.86 -38.69 14.52
N ALA A 559 -8.68 -39.95 14.13
CA ALA A 559 -9.78 -40.90 13.99
C ALA A 559 -10.49 -41.16 15.34
N ALA A 560 -9.75 -41.18 16.46
CA ALA A 560 -10.35 -41.27 17.79
C ALA A 560 -11.24 -40.07 18.11
N GLU A 561 -10.76 -38.84 17.84
CA GLU A 561 -11.50 -37.59 18.04
C GLU A 561 -12.82 -37.58 17.25
N HIS A 562 -12.77 -37.97 15.97
CA HIS A 562 -13.96 -38.07 15.13
C HIS A 562 -14.85 -39.29 15.43
N GLY A 563 -14.55 -40.05 16.47
CA GLY A 563 -15.37 -41.16 16.95
C GLY A 563 -15.40 -42.39 16.04
N ALA A 564 -14.39 -42.56 15.17
CA ALA A 564 -14.24 -43.74 14.33
C ALA A 564 -14.09 -45.02 15.17
N TYR A 565 -13.49 -44.88 16.36
CA TYR A 565 -13.42 -45.91 17.39
C TYR A 565 -13.45 -45.28 18.79
N ASN A 566 -13.56 -46.12 19.82
CA ASN A 566 -13.58 -45.68 21.22
C ASN A 566 -12.30 -46.14 21.93
N GLU A 567 -11.41 -45.22 22.25
CA GLU A 567 -10.21 -45.47 23.05
C GLU A 567 -10.51 -45.26 24.54
N ASP A 568 -10.51 -46.35 25.32
CA ASP A 568 -10.88 -46.35 26.73
C ASP A 568 -9.68 -46.50 27.69
N ARG A 569 -8.46 -46.73 27.18
CA ARG A 569 -7.25 -46.87 28.00
C ARG A 569 -6.62 -45.52 28.29
N GLN A 570 -6.59 -44.65 27.30
CA GLN A 570 -6.09 -43.27 27.40
C GLN A 570 -6.90 -42.38 26.46
N PRO A 571 -8.02 -41.79 26.92
CA PRO A 571 -8.78 -40.88 26.09
C PRO A 571 -7.89 -39.72 25.63
N ILE A 572 -8.10 -39.29 24.39
CA ILE A 572 -7.56 -38.06 23.80
C ILE A 572 -8.75 -37.19 23.43
N GLU A 573 -8.57 -35.89 23.55
CA GLU A 573 -9.47 -34.84 23.11
C GLU A 573 -8.55 -33.80 22.46
N LEU A 574 -8.76 -33.58 21.17
CA LEU A 574 -8.05 -32.55 20.42
C LEU A 574 -8.80 -31.23 20.59
N GLY A 575 -8.07 -30.17 20.88
CA GLY A 575 -8.64 -28.83 20.98
C GLY A 575 -8.76 -28.16 19.62
N ILE A 576 -8.97 -26.84 19.67
CA ILE A 576 -9.01 -25.97 18.49
C ILE A 576 -7.75 -26.22 17.63
N CYS A 577 -7.95 -26.24 16.31
CA CYS A 577 -6.92 -26.57 15.32
C CYS A 577 -6.37 -28.00 15.42
N HIS A 578 -7.08 -28.94 16.03
CA HIS A 578 -6.59 -30.32 16.19
C HIS A 578 -5.25 -30.39 16.96
N GLY A 579 -5.00 -29.42 17.83
CA GLY A 579 -3.82 -29.37 18.69
C GLY A 579 -4.18 -29.63 20.15
N HIS A 580 -3.25 -30.19 20.91
CA HIS A 580 -3.46 -30.40 22.35
C HIS A 580 -2.16 -30.51 23.15
N ALA A 581 -2.28 -30.52 24.47
CA ALA A 581 -1.16 -30.72 25.39
C ALA A 581 -0.96 -32.20 25.76
N ALA A 582 0.24 -32.73 25.54
CA ALA A 582 0.67 -34.01 26.09
C ALA A 582 0.94 -33.93 27.60
N GLN A 583 0.95 -35.08 28.27
CA GLN A 583 1.41 -35.17 29.67
C GLN A 583 2.82 -34.60 29.80
N GLY A 584 2.98 -33.57 30.65
CA GLY A 584 4.22 -32.81 30.78
C GLY A 584 4.10 -31.36 30.32
N GLY A 585 3.03 -31.00 29.61
CA GLY A 585 2.72 -29.63 29.19
C GLY A 585 3.25 -29.26 27.81
N THR A 586 3.56 -30.25 26.96
CA THR A 586 3.97 -30.04 25.56
C THR A 586 2.75 -29.91 24.66
N TYR A 587 2.52 -28.72 24.11
CA TYR A 587 1.50 -28.50 23.09
C TYR A 587 2.02 -28.94 21.70
N HIS A 588 1.15 -29.54 20.87
CA HIS A 588 1.48 -30.03 19.53
C HIS A 588 0.22 -30.21 18.65
N TYR A 589 0.39 -30.21 17.33
CA TYR A 589 -0.69 -30.39 16.32
C TYR A 589 -0.73 -31.80 15.74
N HIS A 590 -1.94 -32.29 15.39
CA HIS A 590 -2.16 -33.63 14.78
C HIS A 590 -2.79 -33.63 13.37
N ALA A 591 -3.57 -32.62 12.97
CA ALA A 591 -4.19 -32.64 11.63
C ALA A 591 -4.34 -31.29 10.90
N ASP A 592 -4.47 -30.19 11.63
CA ASP A 592 -4.54 -28.85 11.05
C ASP A 592 -3.64 -27.90 11.83
N GLY A 593 -3.11 -26.91 11.15
CA GLY A 593 -2.34 -25.83 11.76
C GLY A 593 -2.72 -24.47 11.20
N ASN A 594 -3.68 -24.38 10.27
CA ASN A 594 -3.95 -23.13 9.56
C ASN A 594 -4.44 -22.00 10.47
N CYS A 595 -5.02 -22.32 11.61
CA CYS A 595 -5.49 -21.32 12.57
C CYS A 595 -4.38 -20.40 13.10
N MET A 596 -3.09 -20.79 13.00
CA MET A 596 -1.97 -19.91 13.35
C MET A 596 -1.87 -18.66 12.47
N HIS A 597 -2.55 -18.67 11.32
CA HIS A 597 -2.68 -17.51 10.41
C HIS A 597 -3.94 -16.69 10.67
N TRP A 598 -4.81 -17.13 11.58
CA TRP A 598 -6.03 -16.41 11.90
C TRP A 598 -5.77 -15.38 13.00
N HIS A 599 -5.97 -14.12 12.67
CA HIS A 599 -5.79 -12.99 13.58
C HIS A 599 -7.16 -12.37 13.89
N PRO A 600 -7.68 -12.52 15.12
CA PRO A 600 -8.99 -11.99 15.50
C PRO A 600 -9.03 -10.46 15.41
N ALA A 601 -10.16 -9.89 14.97
CA ALA A 601 -10.41 -8.46 15.12
C ALA A 601 -10.64 -8.08 16.60
N GLU A 602 -10.65 -6.78 16.91
CA GLU A 602 -10.87 -6.32 18.29
C GLU A 602 -12.19 -6.87 18.87
N GLY A 603 -12.07 -7.72 19.90
CA GLY A 603 -13.20 -8.33 20.60
C GLY A 603 -13.64 -9.70 20.08
N GLU A 604 -12.95 -10.25 19.07
CA GLU A 604 -13.12 -11.63 18.61
C GLU A 604 -12.20 -12.58 19.39
N SER A 605 -12.62 -13.84 19.54
CA SER A 605 -11.78 -14.91 20.10
C SER A 605 -11.87 -16.17 19.28
N ILE A 606 -10.79 -16.96 19.25
CA ILE A 606 -10.75 -18.18 18.44
C ILE A 606 -11.83 -19.19 18.87
N GLU A 607 -12.18 -19.24 20.16
CA GLU A 607 -13.25 -20.10 20.69
C GLU A 607 -14.64 -19.78 20.08
N ASN A 608 -14.91 -18.51 19.77
CA ASN A 608 -16.25 -18.06 19.38
C ASN A 608 -16.38 -17.70 17.89
N ASP A 609 -15.28 -17.28 17.26
CA ASP A 609 -15.31 -16.63 15.94
C ASP A 609 -14.52 -17.42 14.87
N TYR A 610 -13.64 -18.36 15.25
CA TYR A 610 -12.97 -19.22 14.29
C TYR A 610 -13.91 -20.34 13.82
N ASP A 611 -14.39 -20.24 12.57
CA ASP A 611 -15.29 -21.24 12.01
C ASP A 611 -14.52 -22.46 11.46
N GLU A 612 -14.49 -23.52 12.26
CA GLU A 612 -13.96 -24.85 11.89
C GLU A 612 -15.05 -25.86 11.50
N SER A 613 -16.30 -25.42 11.34
CA SER A 613 -17.45 -26.33 11.16
C SER A 613 -17.42 -27.10 9.83
N THR A 614 -16.74 -26.54 8.83
CA THR A 614 -16.57 -27.16 7.51
C THR A 614 -15.19 -26.83 6.95
N ILE A 615 -14.70 -27.69 6.05
CA ILE A 615 -13.45 -27.47 5.33
C ILE A 615 -13.48 -26.15 4.53
N GLN A 616 -14.65 -25.78 3.99
CA GLN A 616 -14.83 -24.50 3.31
C GLN A 616 -14.81 -23.30 4.25
N ALA A 617 -15.22 -23.45 5.51
CA ALA A 617 -15.12 -22.39 6.50
C ALA A 617 -13.66 -22.17 6.92
N VAL A 618 -12.92 -23.25 7.18
CA VAL A 618 -11.49 -23.17 7.48
C VAL A 618 -10.71 -22.57 6.29
N ALA A 619 -11.13 -22.84 5.04
CA ALA A 619 -10.58 -22.18 3.85
C ALA A 619 -10.71 -20.66 3.87
N GLN A 620 -11.86 -20.15 4.34
CA GLN A 620 -12.14 -18.71 4.39
C GLN A 620 -11.33 -18.01 5.48
N ASN A 621 -10.75 -18.78 6.41
CA ASN A 621 -9.82 -18.28 7.41
C ASN A 621 -8.37 -18.18 6.88
N THR A 622 -8.12 -18.50 5.59
CA THR A 622 -6.80 -18.39 4.94
C THR A 622 -6.68 -17.12 4.08
N TYR A 623 -5.44 -16.70 3.78
CA TYR A 623 -5.13 -15.53 2.95
C TYR A 623 -5.79 -15.63 1.56
N ASP A 624 -6.88 -14.87 1.39
CA ASP A 624 -7.67 -14.70 0.16
C ASP A 624 -8.39 -15.94 -0.40
N GLY A 625 -8.43 -17.05 0.34
CA GLY A 625 -9.18 -18.27 -0.04
C GLY A 625 -8.69 -18.97 -1.32
N ASN A 626 -7.42 -18.74 -1.70
CA ASN A 626 -6.83 -19.27 -2.92
C ASN A 626 -5.93 -20.50 -2.67
N HIS A 627 -4.69 -20.27 -2.24
CA HIS A 627 -3.73 -21.32 -1.90
C HIS A 627 -3.41 -21.17 -0.42
N SER A 628 -3.31 -22.28 0.31
CA SER A 628 -2.97 -22.20 1.73
C SER A 628 -1.59 -21.58 1.94
N MET A 629 -1.42 -20.89 3.06
CA MET A 629 -0.10 -20.45 3.51
C MET A 629 0.71 -21.66 4.02
N VAL A 630 2.03 -21.48 4.09
CA VAL A 630 2.90 -22.45 4.76
C VAL A 630 2.56 -22.47 6.25
N ILE A 631 2.53 -23.66 6.86
CA ILE A 631 2.21 -23.84 8.27
C ILE A 631 3.36 -24.50 9.03
N GLY A 632 4.33 -25.08 8.33
CA GLY A 632 5.48 -25.69 8.96
C GLY A 632 6.54 -26.18 7.98
N VAL A 633 7.61 -26.72 8.55
CA VAL A 633 8.75 -27.32 7.84
C VAL A 633 8.96 -28.75 8.31
N ALA A 634 9.09 -29.67 7.35
CA ALA A 634 9.45 -31.06 7.63
C ALA A 634 10.96 -31.19 7.90
N PHE A 635 11.39 -32.27 8.56
CA PHE A 635 12.81 -32.48 8.92
C PHE A 635 13.74 -32.69 7.71
N ASP A 636 13.20 -32.87 6.51
CA ASP A 636 13.95 -32.86 5.25
C ASP A 636 14.07 -31.47 4.60
N GLY A 637 13.47 -30.44 5.21
CA GLY A 637 13.54 -29.05 4.80
C GLY A 637 12.42 -28.59 3.86
N TYR A 638 11.57 -29.50 3.36
CA TYR A 638 10.48 -29.11 2.48
C TYR A 638 9.31 -28.45 3.25
N PRO A 639 8.62 -27.48 2.64
CA PRO A 639 7.50 -26.80 3.27
C PRO A 639 6.26 -27.68 3.38
N ILE A 640 5.49 -27.41 4.43
CA ILE A 640 4.17 -27.98 4.68
C ILE A 640 3.16 -26.85 4.53
N TYR A 641 2.24 -26.99 3.58
CA TYR A 641 1.14 -26.05 3.37
C TYR A 641 -0.14 -26.57 4.02
N GLY A 642 -1.11 -25.68 4.22
CA GLY A 642 -2.48 -26.09 4.51
C GLY A 642 -3.12 -26.91 3.39
N PHE A 643 -4.37 -27.33 3.57
CA PHE A 643 -5.06 -28.27 2.68
C PHE A 643 -5.60 -27.66 1.39
N TRP A 644 -5.31 -26.40 1.03
CA TRP A 644 -5.60 -25.82 -0.30
C TRP A 644 -4.33 -25.67 -1.13
N GLY A 645 -4.37 -26.15 -2.37
CA GLY A 645 -3.24 -26.14 -3.28
C GLY A 645 -3.67 -26.13 -4.75
N TYR A 646 -2.69 -26.17 -5.66
CA TYR A 646 -2.95 -26.28 -7.09
C TYR A 646 -2.96 -27.73 -7.55
N ASP A 647 -4.01 -28.14 -8.29
CA ASP A 647 -4.02 -29.41 -9.01
C ASP A 647 -3.10 -29.37 -10.25
N SER A 648 -2.95 -30.50 -10.95
CA SER A 648 -2.14 -30.58 -12.18
C SER A 648 -2.64 -29.72 -13.35
N GLN A 649 -3.81 -29.09 -13.23
CA GLN A 649 -4.38 -28.15 -14.20
C GLN A 649 -4.34 -26.69 -13.70
N MET A 650 -3.63 -26.41 -12.60
CA MET A 650 -3.57 -25.09 -11.94
C MET A 650 -4.92 -24.60 -11.38
N ASN A 651 -5.85 -25.51 -11.09
CA ASN A 651 -7.05 -25.15 -10.34
C ASN A 651 -6.73 -25.18 -8.85
N ILE A 652 -7.26 -24.20 -8.12
CA ILE A 652 -7.31 -24.24 -6.66
C ILE A 652 -8.25 -25.37 -6.23
N VAL A 653 -7.72 -26.34 -5.49
CA VAL A 653 -8.46 -27.48 -4.96
C VAL A 653 -8.09 -27.76 -3.52
N GLU A 654 -8.98 -28.46 -2.83
CA GLU A 654 -8.62 -29.13 -1.58
C GLU A 654 -7.66 -30.29 -1.90
N MET A 655 -6.44 -30.21 -1.36
CA MET A 655 -5.45 -31.26 -1.44
C MET A 655 -5.91 -32.44 -0.59
N LYS A 656 -6.02 -33.61 -1.22
CA LYS A 656 -6.64 -34.80 -0.63
C LYS A 656 -5.61 -35.90 -0.53
N SER A 657 -5.63 -36.60 0.60
CA SER A 657 -4.78 -37.77 0.81
C SER A 657 -5.17 -38.90 -0.15
N SER A 658 -4.18 -39.69 -0.53
CA SER A 658 -4.34 -40.92 -1.33
C SER A 658 -4.38 -42.18 -0.47
N TYR A 659 -4.54 -42.06 0.86
CA TYR A 659 -4.76 -43.17 1.76
C TYR A 659 -6.25 -43.43 1.99
N GLU A 660 -6.61 -44.70 2.05
CA GLU A 660 -7.96 -45.17 2.42
C GLU A 660 -7.87 -46.28 3.47
N LEU A 661 -8.88 -46.37 4.32
CA LEU A 661 -9.01 -47.47 5.27
C LEU A 661 -9.15 -48.80 4.53
N LYS A 662 -8.53 -49.83 5.08
CA LYS A 662 -8.76 -51.22 4.66
C LYS A 662 -10.17 -51.64 5.07
N ASP A 663 -10.77 -52.52 4.26
CA ASP A 663 -12.14 -53.00 4.48
C ASP A 663 -12.34 -53.56 5.91
N GLY A 664 -13.15 -52.85 6.71
CA GLY A 664 -13.54 -53.26 8.05
C GLY A 664 -12.65 -52.77 9.19
N GLU A 665 -11.61 -52.00 8.88
CA GLU A 665 -10.76 -51.33 9.87
C GLU A 665 -11.34 -49.97 10.29
N THR A 666 -10.79 -49.40 11.37
CA THR A 666 -11.29 -48.15 11.97
C THR A 666 -10.21 -47.08 12.18
N GLY A 667 -8.95 -47.38 11.87
CA GLY A 667 -7.79 -46.53 12.19
C GLY A 667 -7.15 -46.83 13.55
N TYR A 668 -7.67 -47.84 14.27
CA TYR A 668 -7.21 -48.21 15.62
C TYR A 668 -5.78 -48.80 15.65
N ASN A 669 -5.25 -49.22 14.51
CA ASN A 669 -3.86 -49.66 14.42
C ASN A 669 -2.99 -48.69 13.61
N GLY A 670 -3.40 -47.42 13.44
CA GLY A 670 -2.63 -46.44 12.69
C GLY A 670 -2.43 -46.89 11.23
N ILE A 671 -1.21 -46.75 10.69
CA ILE A 671 -0.86 -47.09 9.31
C ILE A 671 -1.19 -48.55 8.94
N ASP A 672 -1.22 -49.46 9.91
CA ASP A 672 -1.58 -50.86 9.66
C ASP A 672 -3.03 -51.03 9.18
N ASP A 673 -3.91 -50.06 9.46
CA ASP A 673 -5.30 -50.03 9.02
C ASP A 673 -5.50 -49.30 7.68
N TYR A 674 -4.51 -48.53 7.22
CA TYR A 674 -4.57 -47.76 5.99
C TYR A 674 -3.79 -48.41 4.85
N LYS A 675 -4.18 -48.12 3.61
CA LYS A 675 -3.45 -48.47 2.38
C LYS A 675 -3.34 -47.25 1.48
N TYR A 676 -2.22 -47.14 0.77
CA TYR A 676 -2.05 -46.12 -0.26
C TYR A 676 -2.64 -46.59 -1.58
N THR A 677 -3.44 -45.73 -2.23
CA THR A 677 -3.98 -45.97 -3.56
C THR A 677 -3.61 -44.81 -4.47
N GLU A 678 -2.68 -45.05 -5.40
CA GLU A 678 -2.20 -44.04 -6.36
C GLU A 678 -3.37 -43.41 -7.13
N GLY A 679 -3.44 -42.08 -7.11
CA GLY A 679 -4.46 -41.29 -7.79
C GLY A 679 -5.85 -41.33 -7.15
N LEU A 680 -5.97 -41.85 -5.92
CA LEU A 680 -7.19 -41.68 -5.12
C LEU A 680 -7.38 -40.19 -4.77
N GLY A 681 -6.37 -39.58 -4.17
CA GLY A 681 -6.29 -38.15 -3.88
C GLY A 681 -5.33 -37.42 -4.82
N HIS A 682 -4.82 -36.29 -4.33
CA HIS A 682 -3.86 -35.44 -5.04
C HIS A 682 -2.40 -35.75 -4.66
N LEU A 683 -2.19 -36.33 -3.47
CA LEU A 683 -0.88 -36.43 -2.84
C LEU A 683 -0.26 -37.84 -2.99
N ASP A 684 1.05 -37.90 -2.89
CA ASP A 684 1.84 -39.13 -2.94
C ASP A 684 1.84 -39.90 -1.62
N GLN A 685 2.61 -40.99 -1.54
CA GLN A 685 2.68 -41.85 -0.34
C GLN A 685 3.31 -41.17 0.88
N CYS A 686 3.97 -40.02 0.73
CA CYS A 686 4.46 -39.21 1.85
C CYS A 686 3.51 -38.06 2.19
N ASN A 687 2.34 -38.00 1.55
CA ASN A 687 1.34 -36.95 1.69
C ASN A 687 1.83 -35.58 1.19
N GLY A 688 2.67 -35.58 0.15
CA GLY A 688 3.08 -34.36 -0.55
C GLY A 688 2.97 -34.51 -2.07
N HIS A 689 3.43 -33.51 -2.79
CA HIS A 689 3.61 -33.59 -4.23
C HIS A 689 4.63 -32.55 -4.73
N PHE A 690 5.08 -32.71 -5.97
CA PHE A 690 5.82 -31.66 -6.67
C PHE A 690 4.85 -30.83 -7.51
N GLY A 691 4.80 -29.52 -7.25
CA GLY A 691 3.91 -28.60 -7.94
C GLY A 691 4.27 -27.14 -7.65
N PRO A 692 3.76 -26.20 -8.46
CA PRO A 692 3.90 -24.77 -8.19
C PRO A 692 3.16 -24.37 -6.92
N THR A 693 3.68 -23.34 -6.25
CA THR A 693 3.01 -22.62 -5.16
C THR A 693 3.12 -21.12 -5.42
N PRO A 694 2.40 -20.23 -4.69
CA PRO A 694 2.61 -18.79 -4.79
C PRO A 694 4.07 -18.38 -4.57
N ASP A 695 4.74 -19.06 -3.64
CA ASP A 695 6.14 -18.80 -3.24
C ASP A 695 7.15 -19.43 -4.20
N PHE A 696 6.78 -20.52 -4.88
CA PHE A 696 7.62 -21.26 -5.83
C PHE A 696 6.85 -21.49 -7.15
N PRO A 697 6.71 -20.47 -8.02
CA PRO A 697 5.93 -20.57 -9.25
C PRO A 697 6.46 -21.61 -10.24
N GLN A 698 7.76 -21.95 -10.16
CA GLN A 698 8.41 -22.98 -10.97
C GLN A 698 8.24 -24.40 -10.39
N GLY A 699 7.69 -24.50 -9.18
CA GLY A 699 7.46 -25.75 -8.48
C GLY A 699 8.53 -26.11 -7.47
N ILE A 700 8.06 -26.66 -6.35
CA ILE A 700 8.88 -27.31 -5.32
C ILE A 700 8.13 -28.57 -4.84
N TYR A 701 8.84 -29.55 -4.30
CA TYR A 701 8.16 -30.58 -3.53
C TYR A 701 7.66 -29.97 -2.21
N HIS A 702 6.42 -30.26 -1.85
CA HIS A 702 5.83 -29.75 -0.62
C HIS A 702 4.74 -30.69 -0.10
N TYR A 703 4.59 -30.70 1.22
CA TYR A 703 3.56 -31.46 1.92
C TYR A 703 2.30 -30.62 2.07
N HIS A 704 1.19 -31.29 2.33
CA HIS A 704 -0.07 -30.63 2.65
C HIS A 704 -0.70 -31.22 3.89
N THR A 705 -1.44 -30.39 4.63
CA THR A 705 -2.46 -30.94 5.51
C THR A 705 -3.58 -31.58 4.71
N THR A 706 -4.24 -32.58 5.30
CA THR A 706 -5.32 -33.30 4.62
C THR A 706 -6.46 -33.61 5.58
N MET A 707 -7.58 -32.89 5.42
CA MET A 707 -8.80 -33.17 6.16
C MET A 707 -9.60 -34.34 5.57
N GLN A 708 -9.52 -34.50 4.24
CA GLN A 708 -10.16 -35.61 3.53
C GLN A 708 -9.20 -36.38 2.63
N ASN A 709 -9.55 -37.63 2.36
CA ASN A 709 -8.98 -38.39 1.26
C ASN A 709 -9.81 -38.21 -0.04
N GLY A 710 -9.37 -38.90 -1.10
CA GLY A 710 -10.05 -38.89 -2.40
C GLY A 710 -11.50 -39.37 -2.41
N ASP A 711 -11.90 -40.23 -1.46
CA ASP A 711 -13.26 -40.73 -1.32
C ASP A 711 -14.16 -39.82 -0.46
N GLY A 712 -13.58 -38.80 0.18
CA GLY A 712 -14.26 -37.90 1.12
C GLY A 712 -14.33 -38.43 2.55
N ASP A 713 -13.63 -39.53 2.85
CA ASP A 713 -13.39 -40.02 4.21
C ASP A 713 -12.18 -39.29 4.83
N MET A 714 -11.73 -39.71 6.03
CA MET A 714 -10.63 -39.06 6.77
C MET A 714 -9.32 -39.00 5.97
N GLY A 715 -8.65 -37.85 6.03
CA GLY A 715 -7.44 -37.55 5.26
C GLY A 715 -6.10 -38.03 5.83
N PHE A 716 -6.04 -39.16 6.54
CA PHE A 716 -4.78 -39.73 7.07
C PHE A 716 -3.65 -39.71 6.01
N PRO A 717 -2.38 -39.35 6.30
CA PRO A 717 -1.77 -39.10 7.62
C PRO A 717 -1.86 -37.65 8.13
N TYR A 718 -2.76 -36.84 7.57
CA TYR A 718 -3.04 -35.44 7.93
C TYR A 718 -1.91 -34.43 7.76
N PHE A 719 -0.63 -34.79 7.89
CA PHE A 719 0.54 -33.98 7.56
C PHE A 719 1.49 -34.75 6.64
N LEU A 720 2.27 -35.69 7.20
CA LEU A 720 3.20 -36.57 6.49
C LEU A 720 3.44 -37.87 7.27
N ILE A 721 3.88 -38.91 6.57
CA ILE A 721 4.26 -40.21 7.17
C ILE A 721 5.64 -40.71 6.74
N CYS A 722 6.23 -40.07 5.74
CA CYS A 722 7.60 -40.27 5.31
C CYS A 722 8.18 -38.97 4.77
N TYR A 723 9.51 -38.91 4.69
CA TYR A 723 10.24 -37.77 4.15
C TYR A 723 10.64 -38.01 2.69
N HIS A 724 10.23 -37.11 1.82
CA HIS A 724 10.62 -37.10 0.42
C HIS A 724 12.11 -36.79 0.25
N GLY A 725 12.66 -35.93 1.10
CA GLY A 725 14.07 -35.57 1.11
C GLY A 725 14.89 -36.32 2.16
N GLU A 726 16.20 -36.07 2.16
CA GLU A 726 17.12 -36.55 3.20
C GLU A 726 16.84 -35.83 4.53
N ALA A 727 16.13 -36.49 5.44
CA ALA A 727 15.76 -35.92 6.75
C ALA A 727 16.90 -35.95 7.78
N ASP A 728 17.07 -34.86 8.53
CA ASP A 728 17.97 -34.82 9.70
C ASP A 728 17.25 -35.28 10.98
N MET A 729 17.24 -36.60 11.18
CA MET A 729 16.65 -37.24 12.37
C MET A 729 17.43 -36.98 13.68
N SER A 730 18.56 -36.24 13.64
CA SER A 730 19.31 -35.90 14.86
C SER A 730 18.62 -34.84 15.73
N SER A 731 17.65 -34.13 15.15
CA SER A 731 16.83 -33.10 15.80
C SER A 731 15.77 -33.66 16.78
N ASP A 732 15.53 -34.97 16.77
CA ASP A 732 14.57 -35.68 17.65
C ASP A 732 14.98 -35.73 19.14
N ALA A 733 16.05 -35.01 19.53
CA ALA A 733 16.56 -34.97 20.89
C ALA A 733 15.68 -34.13 21.86
N GLY A 734 14.62 -33.49 21.38
CA GLY A 734 13.67 -32.69 22.16
C GLY A 734 12.60 -33.49 22.92
N ALA A 735 12.46 -34.80 22.66
CA ALA A 735 11.53 -35.65 23.40
C ALA A 735 12.00 -35.83 24.85
N GLY A 736 11.47 -34.99 25.74
CA GLY A 736 11.46 -35.26 27.17
C GLY A 736 11.03 -36.71 27.40
N GLN A 737 11.80 -37.43 28.22
CA GLN A 737 11.44 -38.75 28.72
C GLN A 737 10.04 -38.70 29.34
N GLY A 738 9.02 -39.04 28.55
CA GLY A 738 7.72 -39.44 29.03
C GLY A 738 7.90 -40.65 29.93
N GLY A 739 7.69 -40.46 31.24
CA GLY A 739 7.93 -41.45 32.28
C GLY A 739 7.04 -42.68 32.13
N GLY A 740 7.52 -43.69 31.40
CA GLY A 740 7.01 -45.06 31.41
C GLY A 740 7.77 -45.93 32.42
N GLY A 741 7.53 -45.73 33.71
CA GLY A 741 8.06 -46.60 34.76
C GLY A 741 7.39 -47.98 34.78
N GLY A 742 8.06 -48.99 34.21
CA GLY A 742 8.25 -50.29 34.86
C GLY A 742 7.48 -51.52 34.34
N GLY A 743 8.23 -52.61 34.11
CA GLY A 743 7.68 -53.98 34.15
C GLY A 743 8.50 -55.01 33.39
N GLY A 744 9.47 -55.64 34.05
CA GLY A 744 10.19 -56.78 33.49
C GLY A 744 9.31 -58.02 33.28
N GLY A 745 9.63 -58.77 32.23
CA GLY A 745 9.15 -60.12 31.90
C GLY A 745 10.03 -60.74 30.84
#